data_AF-A0A378LB33-F1
#
_entry.id   AF-A0A378LB33-F1
#
_cell.length_a   1.000
_cell.length_b   1.000
_cell.length_c   1.000
_cell.angle_alpha   90.00
_cell.angle_beta   90.00
_cell.angle_gamma   90.00
#
_symmetry.space_group_name_H-M   'P 1'
#
loop_
_entity.id
_entity.type
_entity.pdbx_description
1 polymer ?
#
loop_
_entity_poly.entity_id
_entity_poly.type
_entity_poly.pdbx_seq_one_letter_code
_entity_poly.pdbx_strand_id
1 'polypeptide(L)'
;MGNRALPQDIRQNEINYICTVLNHNRIKTTQDLIDNFDNLIEQIRKNPEIFKETYTSEQCFQILKKAITDYSGVYAYKITIKDELMPKLIAARKKKSPDATIHRTADEKSPDESTIHLTEDEKGPDELTTPTEDDLTKVTKGYDRFKVALEKEKTINKGILRVLKDKEFAVVPQIIIGSGDTGTTLWLEKFKSHHGTSQAKLAEGQLPPVLMIGADAGSWKHNYTLAQPHSLLEQESAKQNPSAYIITDHYQKNTHANGRHVYQSNQVNLGLTEAPLLCASVIKIEKRSNHMGDWKAPEQEYRLVVKTAQGIKYVYTDEINICTGLGPARNVISGSLLSPQQFESLNRFNPIQGFTPIVDGNQFILTGMEERTKAPRSIVVYGGGGTAAASYRKGFFGHDAFTEDLQFNKTNQKNSVIWVAKQFDKAGTGRLASTALGIAKSRSELMQGELTKINPLPNGKLLLTFKTTASGKSTCDIELECDQLIYSIGQDDSLMRSICKEAETDLSITYDKNDMLLNVCSSDKKVMFFGAAAMAVREKEYMKETFKWLHSENIGGDVGPGTMAPSRAQIKCYNFWRGIMPTSVNANMDSHHLIARFLEKAGVESSEIKAFVDDLLEARKSSTCGAPHSLILELVKKHKLDNVLEIKGHVHLALKKRDEPTPPKPKQQQLLSWLGSERTTTDATVFVSSVEGEKIPKMAMEKEEHGVQLIVSTM
;
A
#
# COMPACT_ATOMS: atom_id res chain seq x y z
N MET A 1 7.86 35.67 -23.61
CA MET A 1 6.52 35.08 -23.84
C MET A 1 6.35 33.95 -22.83
N GLY A 2 5.32 34.00 -21.97
CA GLY A 2 5.14 33.00 -20.91
C GLY A 2 4.65 31.65 -21.45
N ASN A 3 5.10 30.54 -20.86
CA ASN A 3 4.62 29.21 -21.21
C ASN A 3 3.10 29.10 -21.00
N ARG A 4 2.36 28.69 -22.04
CA ARG A 4 0.93 28.29 -21.97
C ARG A 4 0.71 26.95 -21.22
N ALA A 5 1.64 26.58 -20.35
CA ALA A 5 1.61 25.31 -19.63
C ALA A 5 0.89 25.48 -18.29
N LEU A 6 0.04 24.51 -17.96
CA LEU A 6 -0.44 24.29 -16.60
C LEU A 6 0.78 24.21 -15.65
N PRO A 7 0.78 24.87 -14.47
CA PRO A 7 1.88 24.73 -13.51
C PRO A 7 2.16 23.28 -13.16
N GLN A 8 3.44 22.90 -13.10
CA GLN A 8 3.83 21.51 -12.80
C GLN A 8 3.54 21.12 -11.34
N ASP A 9 3.35 22.11 -10.47
CA ASP A 9 3.10 21.98 -9.03
C ASP A 9 1.63 22.26 -8.63
N ILE A 10 0.69 22.34 -9.59
CA ILE A 10 -0.74 22.27 -9.27
C ILE A 10 -1.13 20.82 -8.96
N ARG A 11 -1.83 20.62 -7.85
CA ARG A 11 -2.23 19.33 -7.30
C ARG A 11 -3.66 18.96 -7.76
N GLN A 12 -4.00 17.67 -7.76
CA GLN A 12 -5.35 17.26 -8.17
C GLN A 12 -6.41 17.68 -7.16
N ASN A 13 -6.09 17.75 -5.86
CA ASN A 13 -6.99 18.27 -4.84
C ASN A 13 -7.34 19.76 -5.05
N GLU A 14 -6.41 20.56 -5.58
CA GLU A 14 -6.63 21.97 -5.94
C GLU A 14 -7.55 22.11 -7.17
N ILE A 15 -7.36 21.26 -8.18
CA ILE A 15 -8.26 21.16 -9.33
C ILE A 15 -9.66 20.71 -8.89
N ASN A 16 -9.75 19.69 -8.05
CA ASN A 16 -11.01 19.17 -7.55
C ASN A 16 -11.75 20.18 -6.66
N TYR A 17 -11.02 21.01 -5.89
CA TYR A 17 -11.64 22.13 -5.19
C TYR A 17 -12.38 23.06 -6.16
N ILE A 18 -11.74 23.45 -7.28
CA ILE A 18 -12.41 24.26 -8.32
C ILE A 18 -13.63 23.54 -8.89
N CYS A 19 -13.56 22.23 -9.17
CA CYS A 19 -14.71 21.43 -9.60
C CYS A 19 -15.86 21.47 -8.58
N THR A 20 -15.54 21.46 -7.28
CA THR A 20 -16.52 21.55 -6.21
C THR A 20 -17.11 22.96 -6.09
N VAL A 21 -16.32 24.02 -6.29
CA VAL A 21 -16.82 25.41 -6.39
C VAL A 21 -17.73 25.56 -7.62
N LEU A 22 -17.38 24.99 -8.79
CA LEU A 22 -18.24 24.96 -9.97
C LEU A 22 -19.58 24.26 -9.68
N ASN A 23 -19.56 23.14 -8.97
CA ASN A 23 -20.77 22.44 -8.55
C ASN A 23 -21.62 23.24 -7.55
N HIS A 24 -20.98 23.92 -6.58
CA HIS A 24 -21.64 24.75 -5.57
C HIS A 24 -22.43 25.89 -6.22
N ASN A 25 -21.81 26.59 -7.17
CA ASN A 25 -22.43 27.65 -7.95
C ASN A 25 -23.35 27.13 -9.07
N ARG A 26 -23.63 25.82 -9.10
CA ARG A 26 -24.54 25.13 -10.03
C ARG A 26 -24.24 25.39 -11.51
N ILE A 27 -22.96 25.55 -11.86
CA ILE A 27 -22.52 25.85 -13.22
C ILE A 27 -22.78 24.65 -14.13
N LYS A 28 -23.69 24.75 -15.10
CA LYS A 28 -24.01 23.66 -16.04
C LYS A 28 -23.73 24.03 -17.49
N THR A 29 -23.69 25.32 -17.79
CA THR A 29 -23.52 25.91 -19.12
C THR A 29 -22.39 26.93 -19.14
N THR A 30 -21.95 27.30 -20.34
CA THR A 30 -21.02 28.42 -20.53
C THR A 30 -21.60 29.75 -20.05
N GLN A 31 -22.93 29.93 -20.07
CA GLN A 31 -23.56 31.16 -19.58
C GLN A 31 -23.50 31.24 -18.06
N ASP A 32 -23.85 30.16 -17.35
CA ASP A 32 -23.75 30.11 -15.88
C ASP A 32 -22.33 30.47 -15.40
N LEU A 33 -21.30 29.98 -16.11
CA LEU A 33 -19.90 30.27 -15.83
C LEU A 33 -19.57 31.76 -15.98
N ILE A 34 -20.11 32.43 -17.01
CA ILE A 34 -19.89 33.86 -17.27
C ILE A 34 -20.59 34.71 -16.19
N ASP A 35 -21.83 34.36 -15.86
CA ASP A 35 -22.69 35.10 -14.92
C ASP A 35 -22.17 35.00 -13.49
N ASN A 36 -21.63 33.83 -13.10
CA ASN A 36 -21.09 33.58 -11.77
C ASN A 36 -19.56 33.74 -11.68
N PHE A 37 -18.87 34.18 -12.74
CA PHE A 37 -17.41 34.13 -12.81
C PHE A 37 -16.72 34.83 -11.65
N ASP A 38 -17.16 36.04 -11.29
CA ASP A 38 -16.50 36.84 -10.25
C ASP A 38 -16.67 36.21 -8.85
N ASN A 39 -17.84 35.63 -8.57
CA ASN A 39 -18.12 34.86 -7.35
C ASN A 39 -17.32 33.54 -7.30
N LEU A 40 -17.20 32.85 -8.44
CA LEU A 40 -16.36 31.66 -8.60
C LEU A 40 -14.90 31.96 -8.25
N ILE A 41 -14.34 33.04 -8.81
CA ILE A 41 -12.94 33.44 -8.52
C ILE A 41 -12.77 33.85 -7.06
N GLU A 42 -13.73 34.55 -6.46
CA GLU A 42 -13.68 34.91 -5.04
C GLU A 42 -13.65 33.67 -4.13
N GLN A 43 -14.53 32.68 -4.39
CA GLN A 43 -14.54 31.42 -3.65
C GLN A 43 -13.25 30.62 -3.83
N ILE A 44 -12.70 30.53 -5.06
CA ILE A 44 -11.41 29.87 -5.32
C ILE A 44 -10.27 30.53 -4.53
N ARG A 45 -10.26 31.87 -4.45
CA ARG A 45 -9.22 32.64 -3.75
C ARG A 45 -9.24 32.49 -2.22
N LYS A 46 -10.30 31.93 -1.63
CA LYS A 46 -10.30 31.52 -0.21
C LYS A 46 -9.28 30.42 0.08
N ASN A 47 -8.84 29.69 -0.95
CA ASN A 47 -7.72 28.76 -0.88
C ASN A 47 -6.48 29.32 -1.61
N PRO A 48 -5.51 29.92 -0.90
CA PRO A 48 -4.34 30.56 -1.53
C PRO A 48 -3.43 29.57 -2.28
N GLU A 49 -3.51 28.27 -1.97
CA GLU A 49 -2.72 27.22 -2.63
C GLU A 49 -3.09 27.02 -4.11
N ILE A 50 -4.30 27.44 -4.54
CA ILE A 50 -4.79 27.23 -5.91
C ILE A 50 -4.26 28.31 -6.86
N PHE A 51 -4.35 29.57 -6.45
CA PHE A 51 -3.85 30.73 -7.20
C PHE A 51 -2.63 31.35 -6.50
N LYS A 52 -1.64 30.48 -6.22
CA LYS A 52 -0.36 30.82 -5.56
C LYS A 52 0.21 32.13 -6.10
N GLU A 53 0.82 32.92 -5.23
CA GLU A 53 1.41 34.22 -5.61
C GLU A 53 2.49 34.08 -6.69
N THR A 54 3.19 32.95 -6.71
CA THR A 54 4.19 32.57 -7.73
C THR A 54 3.61 32.30 -9.12
N TYR A 55 2.29 32.06 -9.25
CA TYR A 55 1.65 31.80 -10.53
C TYR A 55 1.31 33.09 -11.27
N THR A 56 1.58 33.12 -12.58
CA THR A 56 1.08 34.15 -13.50
C THR A 56 -0.43 34.01 -13.70
N SER A 57 -1.11 35.09 -14.12
CA SER A 57 -2.57 35.02 -14.38
C SER A 57 -2.92 34.07 -15.53
N GLU A 58 -2.02 33.92 -16.52
CA GLU A 58 -2.13 32.91 -17.57
C GLU A 58 -2.14 31.48 -16.98
N GLN A 59 -1.22 31.17 -16.07
CA GLN A 59 -1.19 29.89 -15.37
C GLN A 59 -2.47 29.64 -14.56
N CYS A 60 -2.97 30.65 -13.82
CA CYS A 60 -4.27 30.57 -13.13
C CYS A 60 -5.44 30.31 -14.09
N PHE A 61 -5.40 30.87 -15.30
CA PHE A 61 -6.41 30.62 -16.34
C PHE A 61 -6.32 29.21 -16.91
N GLN A 62 -5.11 28.67 -17.13
CA GLN A 62 -4.94 27.26 -17.51
C GLN A 62 -5.39 26.29 -16.41
N ILE A 63 -5.21 26.64 -15.12
CA ILE A 63 -5.75 25.91 -13.97
C ILE A 63 -7.28 25.84 -14.02
N LEU A 64 -7.95 26.99 -14.21
CA LEU A 64 -9.41 27.04 -14.39
C LEU A 64 -9.86 26.21 -15.59
N LYS A 65 -9.17 26.33 -16.73
CA LYS A 65 -9.48 25.59 -17.96
C LYS A 65 -9.39 24.08 -17.76
N LYS A 66 -8.36 23.60 -17.03
CA LYS A 66 -8.23 22.19 -16.65
C LYS A 66 -9.40 21.73 -15.77
N ALA A 67 -9.72 22.47 -14.71
CA ALA A 67 -10.81 22.13 -13.80
C ALA A 67 -12.19 22.11 -14.50
N ILE A 68 -12.47 23.11 -15.35
CA ILE A 68 -13.73 23.17 -16.13
C ILE A 68 -13.79 22.01 -17.12
N THR A 69 -12.67 21.60 -17.72
CA THR A 69 -12.61 20.43 -18.61
C THR A 69 -12.91 19.14 -17.85
N ASP A 70 -12.29 18.94 -16.68
CA ASP A 70 -12.51 17.76 -15.83
C ASP A 70 -13.97 17.69 -15.34
N TYR A 71 -14.47 18.81 -14.80
CA TYR A 71 -15.85 18.94 -14.34
C TYR A 71 -16.86 18.68 -15.47
N SER A 72 -16.63 19.25 -16.66
CA SER A 72 -17.47 19.02 -17.83
C SER A 72 -17.44 17.57 -18.30
N GLY A 73 -16.27 16.91 -18.24
CA GLY A 73 -16.13 15.50 -18.57
C GLY A 73 -16.90 14.58 -17.63
N VAL A 74 -16.86 14.85 -16.32
CA VAL A 74 -17.59 14.06 -15.29
C VAL A 74 -19.10 14.17 -15.44
N TYR A 75 -19.63 15.37 -15.68
CA TYR A 75 -21.08 15.61 -15.78
C TYR A 75 -21.63 15.66 -17.22
N ALA A 76 -20.82 15.34 -18.22
CA ALA A 76 -21.12 15.46 -19.65
C ALA A 76 -21.62 16.86 -20.09
N TYR A 77 -21.18 17.90 -19.40
CA TYR A 77 -21.52 19.29 -19.73
C TYR A 77 -20.66 19.82 -20.89
N LYS A 78 -21.11 20.92 -21.52
CA LYS A 78 -20.42 21.60 -22.62
C LYS A 78 -20.03 23.03 -22.22
N ILE A 79 -19.34 23.16 -21.09
CA ILE A 79 -18.88 24.44 -20.56
C ILE A 79 -17.55 24.81 -21.22
N THR A 80 -17.46 26.00 -21.81
CA THR A 80 -16.24 26.51 -22.44
C THR A 80 -15.79 27.79 -21.73
N ILE A 81 -14.59 27.79 -21.16
CA ILE A 81 -13.97 29.03 -20.70
C ILE A 81 -13.49 29.84 -21.90
N LYS A 82 -13.97 31.07 -22.03
CA LYS A 82 -13.57 32.01 -23.10
C LYS A 82 -12.42 32.90 -22.62
N ASP A 83 -11.49 33.21 -23.51
CA ASP A 83 -10.35 34.10 -23.22
C ASP A 83 -10.80 35.52 -22.82
N GLU A 84 -12.03 35.91 -23.20
CA GLU A 84 -12.76 37.11 -22.74
C GLU A 84 -12.85 37.24 -21.20
N LEU A 85 -12.71 36.14 -20.45
CA LEU A 85 -12.72 36.12 -18.98
C LEU A 85 -11.33 36.36 -18.36
N MET A 86 -10.25 36.36 -19.15
CA MET A 86 -8.88 36.63 -18.69
C MET A 86 -8.73 38.03 -18.03
N PRO A 87 -9.29 39.13 -18.58
CA PRO A 87 -9.23 40.44 -17.93
C PRO A 87 -9.93 40.47 -16.58
N LYS A 88 -11.07 39.78 -16.43
CA LYS A 88 -11.77 39.62 -15.14
C LYS A 88 -10.88 38.90 -14.13
N LEU A 89 -10.23 37.79 -14.51
CA LEU A 89 -9.30 37.07 -13.64
C LEU A 89 -8.11 37.94 -13.22
N ILE A 90 -7.52 38.71 -14.15
CA ILE A 90 -6.42 39.64 -13.84
C ILE A 90 -6.86 40.72 -12.84
N ALA A 91 -8.05 41.31 -13.03
CA ALA A 91 -8.60 42.30 -12.12
C ALA A 91 -8.90 41.70 -10.74
N ALA A 92 -9.51 40.52 -10.69
CA ALA A 92 -9.81 39.81 -9.45
C ALA A 92 -8.54 39.48 -8.65
N ARG A 93 -7.48 38.97 -9.29
CA ARG A 93 -6.19 38.69 -8.62
C ARG A 93 -5.51 39.95 -8.05
N LYS A 94 -5.73 41.13 -8.65
CA LYS A 94 -5.18 42.41 -8.15
C LYS A 94 -5.94 42.99 -6.94
N LYS A 95 -7.19 42.60 -6.69
CA LYS A 95 -7.91 42.97 -5.46
C LYS A 95 -7.27 42.24 -4.27
N LYS A 96 -6.59 42.95 -3.36
CA LYS A 96 -6.15 42.37 -2.07
C LYS A 96 -7.36 41.79 -1.33
N SER A 97 -7.17 40.67 -0.63
CA SER A 97 -8.22 40.07 0.19
C SER A 97 -8.59 41.03 1.35
N PRO A 98 -9.87 41.17 1.74
CA PRO A 98 -10.27 42.16 2.75
C PRO A 98 -9.68 41.94 4.16
N ASP A 99 -9.37 40.70 4.55
CA ASP A 99 -8.93 40.35 5.92
C ASP A 99 -7.46 40.67 6.26
N ALA A 100 -6.84 41.64 5.57
CA ALA A 100 -5.43 42.02 5.76
C ALA A 100 -5.23 43.43 6.35
N THR A 101 -6.28 44.03 6.95
CA THR A 101 -6.25 45.24 7.80
C THR A 101 -7.50 45.27 8.69
N ILE A 102 -7.51 45.69 9.96
CA ILE A 102 -6.48 46.10 10.95
C ILE A 102 -7.15 45.96 12.34
N HIS A 103 -6.43 45.63 13.43
CA HIS A 103 -6.61 46.28 14.75
C HIS A 103 -5.40 46.07 15.67
N ARG A 104 -4.48 47.04 15.60
CA ARG A 104 -3.51 47.35 16.66
C ARG A 104 -3.90 48.72 17.22
N THR A 105 -4.53 48.74 18.37
CA THR A 105 -4.74 49.93 19.22
C THR A 105 -4.82 49.44 20.67
N ALA A 106 -4.22 50.18 21.59
CA ALA A 106 -3.96 49.75 22.98
C ALA A 106 -5.02 50.23 23.97
N ASP A 107 -5.02 49.57 25.14
CA ASP A 107 -5.40 50.03 26.49
C ASP A 107 -6.71 50.84 26.69
N GLU A 108 -7.72 50.23 27.35
CA GLU A 108 -7.97 50.42 28.81
C GLU A 108 -9.28 49.77 29.31
N LYS A 109 -9.26 49.36 30.60
CA LYS A 109 -10.38 49.25 31.58
C LYS A 109 -11.51 48.20 31.42
N SER A 110 -11.59 47.36 32.45
CA SER A 110 -12.80 46.74 33.02
C SER A 110 -13.47 47.69 34.05
N PRO A 111 -14.56 47.34 34.76
CA PRO A 111 -15.48 46.18 34.66
C PRO A 111 -16.97 46.59 34.48
N ASP A 112 -17.90 45.65 34.23
CA ASP A 112 -18.87 45.16 35.25
C ASP A 112 -19.94 44.17 34.72
N GLU A 113 -20.70 43.62 35.67
CA GLU A 113 -21.72 42.56 35.60
C GLU A 113 -22.90 42.73 34.61
N SER A 114 -23.39 41.61 34.06
CA SER A 114 -24.83 41.27 34.15
C SER A 114 -25.12 39.80 33.84
N THR A 115 -25.71 39.09 34.81
CA THR A 115 -26.11 37.68 34.77
C THR A 115 -27.33 37.42 33.87
N ILE A 116 -27.32 36.37 33.03
CA ILE A 116 -28.55 35.71 32.55
C ILE A 116 -28.39 34.18 32.68
N HIS A 117 -29.21 33.58 33.54
CA HIS A 117 -29.41 32.13 33.60
C HIS A 117 -30.31 31.67 32.45
N LEU A 118 -29.93 30.61 31.73
CA LEU A 118 -30.87 29.70 31.07
C LEU A 118 -30.41 28.25 31.23
N THR A 119 -31.09 27.57 32.16
CA THR A 119 -31.43 26.14 32.24
C THR A 119 -30.57 25.08 31.53
N GLU A 120 -30.08 24.14 32.33
CA GLU A 120 -29.78 22.77 31.91
C GLU A 120 -31.04 22.07 31.41
N ASP A 121 -31.04 21.58 30.16
CA ASP A 121 -31.58 20.27 29.75
C ASP A 121 -31.25 20.02 28.26
N GLU A 122 -31.24 18.75 27.83
CA GLU A 122 -30.78 18.25 26.51
C GLU A 122 -29.26 18.02 26.33
N LYS A 123 -28.69 17.14 27.16
CA LYS A 123 -27.50 16.36 26.75
C LYS A 123 -27.90 15.29 25.72
N GLY A 124 -27.84 15.65 24.44
CA GLY A 124 -27.67 14.67 23.36
C GLY A 124 -26.35 13.90 23.51
N PRO A 125 -26.22 12.69 22.94
CA PRO A 125 -24.98 11.91 23.05
C PRO A 125 -23.83 12.61 22.32
N ASP A 126 -22.65 12.67 22.95
CA ASP A 126 -21.44 13.26 22.38
C ASP A 126 -21.08 12.65 21.02
N GLU A 127 -21.33 13.40 19.94
CA GLU A 127 -20.94 13.01 18.59
C GLU A 127 -19.41 13.06 18.42
N LEU A 128 -18.88 12.08 17.67
CA LEU A 128 -17.47 12.04 17.30
C LEU A 128 -17.11 13.25 16.42
N THR A 129 -16.52 14.28 17.03
CA THR A 129 -15.92 15.42 16.29
C THR A 129 -14.55 15.07 15.69
N THR A 130 -14.49 14.00 14.89
CA THR A 130 -13.46 13.91 13.84
C THR A 130 -13.74 15.02 12.82
N PRO A 131 -12.76 15.88 12.48
CA PRO A 131 -12.98 16.93 11.49
C PRO A 131 -13.20 16.27 10.13
N THR A 132 -14.44 16.38 9.63
CA THR A 132 -14.88 15.81 8.35
C THR A 132 -14.29 16.57 7.16
N GLU A 133 -13.01 16.29 6.89
CA GLU A 133 -12.51 16.30 5.53
C GLU A 133 -13.34 15.29 4.72
N ASP A 134 -13.96 15.75 3.64
CA ASP A 134 -14.73 14.89 2.75
C ASP A 134 -13.83 13.87 2.06
N ASP A 135 -14.42 12.75 1.66
CA ASP A 135 -13.65 11.65 1.10
C ASP A 135 -12.95 12.01 -0.23
N LEU A 136 -13.51 12.89 -1.06
CA LEU A 136 -12.85 13.32 -2.29
C LEU A 136 -11.57 14.09 -1.98
N THR A 137 -11.61 15.03 -1.03
CA THR A 137 -10.41 15.78 -0.59
C THR A 137 -9.39 14.88 0.10
N LYS A 138 -9.83 14.02 1.02
CA LYS A 138 -8.99 13.05 1.73
C LYS A 138 -8.21 12.18 0.76
N VAL A 139 -8.92 11.52 -0.16
CA VAL A 139 -8.36 10.60 -1.16
C VAL A 139 -7.44 11.33 -2.14
N THR A 140 -7.85 12.50 -2.64
CA THR A 140 -7.03 13.25 -3.61
C THR A 140 -5.76 13.83 -2.99
N LYS A 141 -5.82 14.35 -1.76
CA LYS A 141 -4.63 14.71 -0.99
C LYS A 141 -3.70 13.50 -0.76
N GLY A 142 -4.25 12.30 -0.58
CA GLY A 142 -3.47 11.06 -0.56
C GLY A 142 -2.68 10.85 -1.86
N TYR A 143 -3.35 10.92 -3.01
CA TYR A 143 -2.69 10.81 -4.33
C TYR A 143 -1.67 11.92 -4.61
N ASP A 144 -1.91 13.15 -4.17
CA ASP A 144 -0.95 14.24 -4.37
C ASP A 144 0.26 14.13 -3.43
N ARG A 145 0.08 13.67 -2.18
CA ARG A 145 1.21 13.28 -1.30
C ARG A 145 2.05 12.16 -1.94
N PHE A 146 1.41 11.18 -2.57
CA PHE A 146 2.09 10.10 -3.29
C PHE A 146 2.96 10.60 -4.45
N LYS A 147 2.44 11.50 -5.30
CA LYS A 147 3.24 12.13 -6.38
C LYS A 147 4.47 12.87 -5.82
N VAL A 148 4.28 13.68 -4.77
CA VAL A 148 5.37 14.43 -4.11
C VAL A 148 6.43 13.49 -3.52
N ALA A 149 6.01 12.37 -2.92
CA ALA A 149 6.92 11.39 -2.35
C ALA A 149 7.79 10.72 -3.42
N LEU A 150 7.22 10.31 -4.57
CA LEU A 150 7.99 9.72 -5.68
C LEU A 150 9.07 10.68 -6.22
N GLU A 151 8.78 11.98 -6.33
CA GLU A 151 9.81 12.96 -6.74
C GLU A 151 10.88 13.20 -5.66
N LYS A 152 10.53 13.13 -4.38
CA LYS A 152 11.52 13.14 -3.28
C LYS A 152 12.43 11.91 -3.31
N GLU A 153 11.87 10.71 -3.52
CA GLU A 153 12.64 9.47 -3.66
C GLU A 153 13.59 9.52 -4.87
N LYS A 154 13.11 9.96 -6.04
CA LYS A 154 13.97 10.21 -7.23
C LYS A 154 15.10 11.19 -6.93
N THR A 155 14.83 12.25 -6.17
CA THR A 155 15.81 13.28 -5.78
C THR A 155 16.87 12.70 -4.83
N ILE A 156 16.45 11.94 -3.82
CA ILE A 156 17.34 11.26 -2.87
C ILE A 156 18.22 10.23 -3.61
N ASN A 157 17.64 9.37 -4.44
CA ASN A 157 18.38 8.39 -5.25
C ASN A 157 19.44 9.07 -6.15
N LYS A 158 19.09 10.16 -6.85
CA LYS A 158 20.05 10.97 -7.63
C LYS A 158 21.16 11.55 -6.75
N GLY A 159 20.84 12.01 -5.54
CA GLY A 159 21.81 12.47 -4.55
C GLY A 159 22.79 11.38 -4.12
N ILE A 160 22.29 10.18 -3.79
CA ILE A 160 23.12 9.02 -3.41
C ILE A 160 24.04 8.63 -4.58
N LEU A 161 23.50 8.51 -5.78
CA LEU A 161 24.29 8.19 -6.98
C LEU A 161 25.37 9.25 -7.27
N ARG A 162 25.08 10.55 -7.07
CA ARG A 162 26.08 11.62 -7.16
C ARG A 162 27.22 11.42 -6.16
N VAL A 163 26.91 11.06 -4.91
CA VAL A 163 27.93 10.82 -3.86
C VAL A 163 28.74 9.55 -4.11
N LEU A 164 28.16 8.53 -4.75
CA LEU A 164 28.82 7.27 -5.09
C LEU A 164 29.62 7.30 -6.40
N LYS A 165 29.31 8.23 -7.32
CA LYS A 165 29.79 8.23 -8.72
C LYS A 165 31.29 7.99 -8.83
N ASP A 166 32.08 8.84 -8.19
CA ASP A 166 33.54 8.86 -8.31
C ASP A 166 34.23 8.12 -7.13
N LYS A 167 33.45 7.45 -6.25
CA LYS A 167 33.96 6.60 -5.16
C LYS A 167 34.02 5.14 -5.60
N GLU A 168 35.13 4.46 -5.34
CA GLU A 168 35.27 3.02 -5.60
C GLU A 168 34.46 2.19 -4.57
N PHE A 169 34.51 2.62 -3.31
CA PHE A 169 33.73 2.06 -2.21
C PHE A 169 33.14 3.16 -1.32
N ALA A 170 32.18 2.77 -0.49
CA ALA A 170 31.64 3.60 0.58
C ALA A 170 31.52 2.78 1.87
N VAL A 171 31.46 3.46 3.02
CA VAL A 171 31.11 2.88 4.31
C VAL A 171 29.74 3.44 4.70
N VAL A 172 28.80 2.55 5.05
CA VAL A 172 27.50 2.89 5.62
C VAL A 172 27.23 1.91 6.76
N PRO A 173 27.13 2.37 8.03
CA PRO A 173 27.00 1.46 9.19
C PRO A 173 25.81 0.50 9.16
N GLN A 174 24.69 0.91 8.55
CA GLN A 174 23.42 0.19 8.59
C GLN A 174 22.81 0.08 7.20
N ILE A 175 22.50 -1.14 6.75
CA ILE A 175 21.85 -1.35 5.44
C ILE A 175 20.49 -2.05 5.61
N ILE A 176 19.52 -1.63 4.80
CA ILE A 176 18.24 -2.31 4.60
C ILE A 176 18.17 -2.79 3.14
N ILE A 177 18.04 -4.10 2.91
CA ILE A 177 17.81 -4.67 1.58
C ILE A 177 16.32 -4.92 1.40
N GLY A 178 15.70 -4.16 0.50
CA GLY A 178 14.26 -4.19 0.19
C GLY A 178 13.49 -3.02 0.78
N SER A 179 12.72 -2.33 -0.07
CA SER A 179 11.87 -1.17 0.27
C SER A 179 10.38 -1.51 0.31
N GLY A 180 10.04 -2.81 0.46
CA GLY A 180 8.66 -3.26 0.65
C GLY A 180 8.10 -2.92 2.04
N ASP A 181 6.99 -3.55 2.41
CA ASP A 181 6.32 -3.27 3.69
C ASP A 181 7.24 -3.47 4.91
N THR A 182 7.87 -4.66 5.03
CA THR A 182 8.78 -4.99 6.12
C THR A 182 9.97 -4.03 6.22
N GLY A 183 10.55 -3.61 5.08
CA GLY A 183 11.64 -2.63 5.05
C GLY A 183 11.20 -1.22 5.41
N THR A 184 9.99 -0.83 4.99
CA THR A 184 9.37 0.44 5.36
C THR A 184 9.06 0.49 6.86
N THR A 185 8.47 -0.57 7.43
CA THR A 185 8.25 -0.65 8.88
C THR A 185 9.55 -0.62 9.67
N LEU A 186 10.61 -1.28 9.21
CA LEU A 186 11.92 -1.19 9.86
C LEU A 186 12.48 0.24 9.84
N TRP A 187 12.35 0.96 8.72
CA TRP A 187 12.72 2.36 8.61
C TRP A 187 11.89 3.28 9.53
N LEU A 188 10.58 3.04 9.66
CA LEU A 188 9.69 3.84 10.50
C LEU A 188 9.89 3.58 12.01
N GLU A 189 10.15 2.34 12.41
CA GLU A 189 10.27 1.94 13.82
C GLU A 189 11.71 2.01 14.34
N LYS A 190 12.71 1.44 13.64
CA LYS A 190 14.11 1.38 14.13
C LYS A 190 14.86 2.69 13.88
N PHE A 191 14.67 3.31 12.71
CA PHE A 191 15.53 4.40 12.21
C PHE A 191 14.89 5.79 12.29
N LYS A 192 13.89 5.97 13.17
CA LYS A 192 13.14 7.22 13.38
C LYS A 192 14.02 8.44 13.69
N SER A 193 15.15 8.25 14.37
CA SER A 193 16.14 9.29 14.65
C SER A 193 16.86 9.87 13.42
N HIS A 194 16.75 9.21 12.26
CA HIS A 194 17.37 9.65 11.00
C HIS A 194 16.36 10.26 10.01
N HIS A 195 15.07 10.30 10.34
CA HIS A 195 14.03 10.87 9.47
C HIS A 195 14.30 12.36 9.18
N GLY A 196 14.23 12.76 7.92
CA GLY A 196 14.46 14.15 7.49
C GLY A 196 15.92 14.61 7.50
N THR A 197 16.89 13.69 7.61
CA THR A 197 18.33 14.04 7.63
C THR A 197 19.07 13.76 6.32
N SER A 198 18.47 13.00 5.41
CA SER A 198 19.15 12.48 4.22
C SER A 198 19.50 13.56 3.21
N GLN A 199 18.61 14.52 2.94
CA GLN A 199 18.89 15.57 1.95
C GLN A 199 20.03 16.49 2.37
N ALA A 200 20.12 16.84 3.66
CA ALA A 200 21.22 17.65 4.20
C ALA A 200 22.58 16.94 4.03
N LYS A 201 22.69 15.67 4.47
CA LYS A 201 23.91 14.87 4.31
C LYS A 201 24.34 14.71 2.85
N LEU A 202 23.37 14.46 1.96
CA LEU A 202 23.64 14.33 0.52
C LEU A 202 24.07 15.66 -0.12
N ALA A 203 23.60 16.80 0.39
CA ALA A 203 24.07 18.13 -0.03
C ALA A 203 25.53 18.38 0.41
N GLU A 204 25.92 17.91 1.59
CA GLU A 204 27.30 17.92 2.12
C GLU A 204 28.23 16.89 1.46
N GLY A 205 27.76 16.12 0.47
CA GLY A 205 28.57 15.09 -0.22
C GLY A 205 28.77 13.80 0.59
N GLN A 206 28.04 13.64 1.70
CA GLN A 206 28.08 12.48 2.58
C GLN A 206 26.93 11.51 2.31
N LEU A 207 27.12 10.23 2.62
CA LEU A 207 26.00 9.28 2.64
C LEU A 207 25.27 9.34 3.99
N PRO A 208 23.95 9.13 4.02
CA PRO A 208 23.22 8.86 5.25
C PRO A 208 23.77 7.62 5.98
N PRO A 209 23.70 7.55 7.32
CA PRO A 209 24.25 6.44 8.11
C PRO A 209 23.47 5.12 7.96
N VAL A 210 22.26 5.22 7.39
CA VAL A 210 21.43 4.12 6.93
C VAL A 210 21.37 4.21 5.41
N LEU A 211 21.42 3.08 4.69
CA LEU A 211 21.16 3.02 3.26
C LEU A 211 20.13 1.93 2.97
N MET A 212 19.05 2.27 2.28
CA MET A 212 18.09 1.30 1.79
C MET A 212 18.37 1.00 0.33
N ILE A 213 18.44 -0.29 -0.04
CA ILE A 213 18.78 -0.74 -1.40
C ILE A 213 17.65 -1.61 -1.93
N GLY A 214 17.13 -1.26 -3.10
CA GLY A 214 16.16 -2.06 -3.84
C GLY A 214 16.09 -1.62 -5.29
N ALA A 215 16.01 -2.55 -6.23
CA ALA A 215 15.94 -2.22 -7.65
C ALA A 215 14.63 -1.51 -8.01
N ASP A 216 13.53 -2.02 -7.45
CA ASP A 216 12.18 -1.48 -7.55
C ASP A 216 11.63 -1.17 -6.17
N ALA A 217 10.79 -0.15 -6.08
CA ALA A 217 10.24 0.32 -4.82
C ALA A 217 9.05 -0.54 -4.27
N GLY A 218 8.75 -1.68 -4.91
CA GLY A 218 7.66 -2.60 -4.58
C GLY A 218 6.83 -3.03 -5.80
N SER A 219 6.14 -4.17 -5.70
CA SER A 219 5.39 -4.79 -6.82
C SER A 219 3.87 -4.57 -6.80
N TRP A 220 3.27 -4.17 -5.66
CA TRP A 220 1.82 -3.98 -5.52
C TRP A 220 1.34 -2.64 -6.11
N LYS A 221 1.57 -2.42 -7.41
CA LYS A 221 1.18 -1.20 -8.12
C LYS A 221 -0.28 -1.22 -8.61
N HIS A 222 -0.95 -2.38 -8.52
CA HIS A 222 -2.28 -2.66 -9.04
C HIS A 222 -3.25 -3.06 -7.92
N ASN A 223 -4.56 -2.95 -8.20
CA ASN A 223 -5.60 -3.33 -7.25
C ASN A 223 -5.53 -4.83 -6.95
N TYR A 224 -5.25 -5.16 -5.69
CA TYR A 224 -5.12 -6.52 -5.19
C TYR A 224 -5.62 -6.55 -3.74
N THR A 225 -6.67 -7.32 -3.46
CA THR A 225 -7.30 -7.40 -2.14
C THR A 225 -6.53 -8.40 -1.28
N LEU A 226 -5.75 -7.83 -0.35
CA LEU A 226 -4.86 -8.55 0.54
C LEU A 226 -5.61 -9.46 1.51
N ALA A 227 -4.89 -10.43 2.06
CA ALA A 227 -5.43 -11.34 3.08
C ALA A 227 -5.79 -10.64 4.41
N GLN A 228 -5.33 -9.41 4.65
CA GLN A 228 -5.47 -8.72 5.93
C GLN A 228 -6.30 -7.44 5.81
N PRO A 229 -7.16 -7.12 6.80
CA PRO A 229 -7.90 -5.87 6.84
C PRO A 229 -7.11 -4.70 7.43
N HIS A 230 -7.72 -3.51 7.34
CA HIS A 230 -7.13 -2.25 7.80
C HIS A 230 -6.66 -2.31 9.26
N SER A 231 -7.41 -2.95 10.18
CA SER A 231 -7.04 -3.14 11.58
C SER A 231 -5.67 -3.81 11.81
N LEU A 232 -5.15 -4.56 10.83
CA LEU A 232 -3.86 -5.23 10.92
C LEU A 232 -2.75 -4.53 10.11
N LEU A 233 -3.11 -3.60 9.24
CA LEU A 233 -2.21 -2.99 8.24
C LEU A 233 -2.02 -1.48 8.36
N GLU A 234 -2.62 -0.84 9.36
CA GLU A 234 -2.30 0.53 9.73
C GLU A 234 -1.09 0.64 10.67
N GLN A 235 -0.53 1.85 10.75
CA GLN A 235 0.59 2.25 11.58
C GLN A 235 0.31 3.67 12.10
N GLU A 236 0.10 3.84 13.41
CA GLU A 236 -0.15 5.16 14.00
C GLU A 236 1.10 6.08 13.96
N SER A 237 2.29 5.50 13.90
CA SER A 237 3.56 6.23 13.75
C SER A 237 3.80 6.77 12.33
N ALA A 238 3.00 6.38 11.35
CA ALA A 238 3.20 6.69 9.94
C ALA A 238 2.64 8.05 9.52
N LYS A 239 3.23 8.66 8.46
CA LYS A 239 2.71 9.89 7.85
C LYS A 239 1.52 9.64 6.91
N GLN A 240 1.31 8.39 6.49
CA GLN A 240 0.24 7.96 5.60
C GLN A 240 -0.12 6.51 5.90
N ASN A 241 -1.42 6.21 5.96
CA ASN A 241 -1.97 4.87 6.05
C ASN A 241 -2.78 4.51 4.79
N PRO A 242 -3.07 3.21 4.52
CA PRO A 242 -3.88 2.79 3.37
C PRO A 242 -5.30 3.40 3.36
N SER A 243 -5.85 3.72 4.54
CA SER A 243 -7.16 4.38 4.70
C SER A 243 -7.28 5.76 4.06
N ALA A 244 -6.16 6.44 3.81
CA ALA A 244 -6.13 7.74 3.15
C ALA A 244 -6.30 7.67 1.61
N TYR A 245 -6.60 6.47 1.06
CA TYR A 245 -6.94 6.25 -0.35
C TYR A 245 -8.34 5.64 -0.54
N ILE A 246 -9.14 5.50 0.53
CA ILE A 246 -10.51 4.97 0.49
C ILE A 246 -11.50 5.90 1.17
N ILE A 247 -12.77 5.78 0.78
CA ILE A 247 -13.88 6.49 1.41
C ILE A 247 -14.08 6.04 2.87
N THR A 248 -14.62 6.91 3.71
CA THR A 248 -14.69 6.74 5.16
C THR A 248 -15.70 5.67 5.54
N ASP A 249 -16.85 5.57 4.87
CA ASP A 249 -17.84 4.51 5.06
C ASP A 249 -17.29 3.10 4.74
N HIS A 250 -16.38 2.99 3.78
CA HIS A 250 -15.72 1.73 3.44
C HIS A 250 -14.63 1.40 4.47
N TYR A 251 -13.86 2.41 4.89
CA TYR A 251 -12.87 2.26 5.97
C TYR A 251 -13.50 1.81 7.28
N GLN A 252 -14.60 2.44 7.73
CA GLN A 252 -15.28 2.13 9.00
C GLN A 252 -15.71 0.66 9.12
N LYS A 253 -15.97 -0.02 8.00
CA LYS A 253 -16.33 -1.45 7.95
C LYS A 253 -15.13 -2.40 8.18
N ASN A 254 -13.91 -1.88 8.29
CA ASN A 254 -12.67 -2.63 8.45
C ASN A 254 -12.49 -3.73 7.38
N THR A 255 -12.65 -3.35 6.12
CA THR A 255 -12.54 -4.27 4.97
C THR A 255 -11.10 -4.74 4.74
N HIS A 256 -10.93 -5.71 3.84
CA HIS A 256 -9.61 -6.19 3.42
C HIS A 256 -8.85 -5.10 2.67
N ALA A 257 -7.60 -4.84 3.05
CA ALA A 257 -6.87 -3.72 2.47
C ALA A 257 -6.46 -4.00 1.02
N ASN A 258 -6.46 -2.95 0.19
CA ASN A 258 -5.91 -3.03 -1.16
C ASN A 258 -4.38 -2.85 -1.12
N GLY A 259 -3.64 -3.81 -1.67
CA GLY A 259 -2.17 -3.80 -1.76
C GLY A 259 -1.61 -2.58 -2.49
N ARG A 260 -2.37 -2.01 -3.43
CA ARG A 260 -2.06 -0.71 -4.06
C ARG A 260 -1.96 0.41 -3.03
N HIS A 261 -2.92 0.48 -2.11
CA HIS A 261 -3.00 1.53 -1.11
C HIS A 261 -1.91 1.36 -0.05
N VAL A 262 -1.53 0.11 0.28
CA VAL A 262 -0.36 -0.21 1.12
C VAL A 262 0.95 0.21 0.46
N TYR A 263 1.14 -0.12 -0.83
CA TYR A 263 2.29 0.36 -1.61
C TYR A 263 2.36 1.88 -1.60
N GLN A 264 1.25 2.55 -1.93
CA GLN A 264 1.19 4.02 -1.97
C GLN A 264 1.42 4.67 -0.60
N SER A 265 0.89 4.10 0.50
CA SER A 265 1.22 4.60 1.85
C SER A 265 2.70 4.42 2.16
N ASN A 266 3.29 3.30 1.76
CA ASN A 266 4.71 3.03 2.01
C ASN A 266 5.62 3.99 1.24
N GLN A 267 5.37 4.28 -0.06
CA GLN A 267 6.13 5.33 -0.78
C GLN A 267 5.95 6.70 -0.10
N VAL A 268 4.72 7.09 0.28
CA VAL A 268 4.51 8.36 1.00
C VAL A 268 5.32 8.41 2.29
N ASN A 269 5.33 7.33 3.06
CA ASN A 269 6.11 7.23 4.29
C ASN A 269 7.62 7.36 4.00
N LEU A 270 8.16 6.62 3.02
CA LEU A 270 9.57 6.67 2.63
C LEU A 270 9.98 8.07 2.14
N GLY A 271 9.30 8.61 1.11
CA GLY A 271 9.61 9.92 0.55
C GLY A 271 9.41 11.10 1.51
N LEU A 272 8.38 11.07 2.38
CA LEU A 272 8.13 12.15 3.36
C LEU A 272 8.93 12.05 4.66
N THR A 273 9.64 10.94 4.91
CA THR A 273 10.62 10.81 6.00
C THR A 273 12.07 10.85 5.49
N GLU A 274 12.27 11.06 4.19
CA GLU A 274 13.57 11.07 3.52
C GLU A 274 14.34 9.76 3.67
N ALA A 275 13.66 8.62 3.49
CA ALA A 275 14.31 7.32 3.44
C ALA A 275 15.42 7.31 2.37
N PRO A 276 16.66 6.91 2.73
CA PRO A 276 17.81 6.93 1.84
C PRO A 276 17.78 5.74 0.87
N LEU A 277 16.80 5.74 -0.05
CA LEU A 277 16.60 4.67 -1.03
C LEU A 277 17.50 4.86 -2.27
N LEU A 278 18.37 3.89 -2.48
CA LEU A 278 19.17 3.70 -3.69
C LEU A 278 18.50 2.66 -4.61
N CYS A 279 18.15 3.09 -5.82
CA CYS A 279 17.62 2.23 -6.87
C CYS A 279 18.74 1.38 -7.49
N ALA A 280 19.02 0.22 -6.88
CA ALA A 280 20.12 -0.67 -7.26
C ALA A 280 19.86 -2.12 -6.85
N SER A 281 20.60 -3.06 -7.47
CA SER A 281 20.54 -4.49 -7.13
C SER A 281 21.74 -4.90 -6.28
N VAL A 282 21.52 -5.65 -5.20
CA VAL A 282 22.61 -6.34 -4.48
C VAL A 282 22.93 -7.63 -5.22
N ILE A 283 24.20 -7.82 -5.62
CA ILE A 283 24.69 -9.04 -6.29
C ILE A 283 25.17 -10.06 -5.27
N LYS A 284 25.85 -9.60 -4.21
CA LYS A 284 26.39 -10.43 -3.13
C LYS A 284 26.48 -9.67 -1.81
N ILE A 285 26.42 -10.42 -0.72
CA ILE A 285 26.92 -10.06 0.60
C ILE A 285 28.20 -10.90 0.82
N GLU A 286 29.32 -10.23 1.04
CA GLU A 286 30.64 -10.84 1.20
C GLU A 286 31.16 -10.58 2.62
N LYS A 287 31.87 -11.55 3.22
CA LYS A 287 32.37 -11.48 4.61
C LYS A 287 33.89 -11.30 4.62
N ARG A 288 34.38 -10.37 5.46
CA ARG A 288 35.80 -9.97 5.53
C ARG A 288 36.77 -11.15 5.60
N SER A 289 36.43 -12.17 6.37
CA SER A 289 37.25 -13.39 6.54
C SER A 289 37.61 -14.10 5.24
N ASN A 290 36.78 -13.97 4.21
CA ASN A 290 36.93 -14.66 2.93
C ASN A 290 37.64 -13.79 1.87
N HIS A 291 37.71 -12.47 2.10
CA HIS A 291 38.12 -11.45 1.13
C HIS A 291 39.24 -10.54 1.69
N MET A 292 40.09 -11.09 2.56
CA MET A 292 41.16 -10.33 3.24
C MET A 292 42.17 -9.67 2.29
N GLY A 293 42.33 -10.20 1.06
CA GLY A 293 43.29 -9.69 0.08
C GLY A 293 42.86 -8.43 -0.67
N ASP A 294 41.55 -8.14 -0.74
CA ASP A 294 40.96 -7.00 -1.45
C ASP A 294 40.02 -6.15 -0.56
N TRP A 295 40.04 -6.38 0.75
CA TRP A 295 39.25 -5.63 1.73
C TRP A 295 39.80 -4.22 1.96
N LYS A 296 38.95 -3.19 1.79
CA LYS A 296 39.36 -1.76 1.87
C LYS A 296 38.91 -1.03 3.14
N ALA A 297 38.01 -1.61 3.93
CA ALA A 297 37.56 -1.04 5.21
C ALA A 297 37.75 -2.08 6.33
N PRO A 298 38.89 -2.09 7.04
CA PRO A 298 39.22 -3.16 7.99
C PRO A 298 38.24 -3.23 9.18
N GLU A 299 37.68 -2.10 9.62
CA GLU A 299 36.75 -2.07 10.76
C GLU A 299 35.39 -2.74 10.47
N GLN A 300 35.07 -2.98 9.19
CA GLN A 300 33.80 -3.55 8.75
C GLN A 300 33.93 -5.04 8.44
N GLU A 301 33.04 -5.85 9.00
CA GLU A 301 33.01 -7.30 8.77
C GLU A 301 32.31 -7.71 7.47
N TYR A 302 31.44 -6.85 6.93
CA TYR A 302 30.64 -7.16 5.74
C TYR A 302 30.77 -6.08 4.67
N ARG A 303 30.67 -6.50 3.41
CA ARG A 303 30.48 -5.60 2.26
C ARG A 303 29.41 -6.13 1.32
N LEU A 304 28.69 -5.21 0.68
CA LEU A 304 27.75 -5.52 -0.39
C LEU A 304 28.36 -5.16 -1.73
N VAL A 305 28.21 -6.05 -2.70
CA VAL A 305 28.51 -5.80 -4.11
C VAL A 305 27.23 -5.28 -4.77
N VAL A 306 27.16 -3.99 -5.04
CA VAL A 306 25.93 -3.29 -5.46
C VAL A 306 26.03 -2.87 -6.92
N LYS A 307 25.10 -3.34 -7.76
CA LYS A 307 24.95 -2.93 -9.16
C LYS A 307 24.03 -1.71 -9.27
N THR A 308 24.62 -0.57 -9.59
CA THR A 308 23.90 0.69 -9.87
C THR A 308 23.81 0.93 -11.39
N ALA A 309 23.03 1.93 -11.80
CA ALA A 309 23.03 2.42 -13.19
C ALA A 309 24.41 2.98 -13.65
N GLN A 310 25.33 3.24 -12.73
CA GLN A 310 26.68 3.75 -12.99
C GLN A 310 27.77 2.66 -12.87
N GLY A 311 27.37 1.38 -12.76
CA GLY A 311 28.28 0.25 -12.58
C GLY A 311 28.25 -0.32 -11.16
N ILE A 312 29.25 -1.16 -10.85
CA ILE A 312 29.37 -1.86 -9.57
C ILE A 312 30.04 -0.94 -8.53
N LYS A 313 29.54 -0.97 -7.31
CA LYS A 313 30.08 -0.26 -6.14
C LYS A 313 30.16 -1.23 -4.94
N TYR A 314 31.19 -1.06 -4.11
CA TYR A 314 31.33 -1.80 -2.86
C TYR A 314 30.82 -0.94 -1.69
N VAL A 315 29.92 -1.47 -0.87
CA VAL A 315 29.41 -0.77 0.32
C VAL A 315 29.72 -1.60 1.56
N TYR A 316 30.67 -1.14 2.36
CA TYR A 316 31.06 -1.76 3.63
C TYR A 316 30.10 -1.35 4.74
N THR A 317 29.76 -2.27 5.64
CA THR A 317 28.71 -2.09 6.66
C THR A 317 28.98 -2.90 7.92
N ASP A 318 28.38 -2.47 9.03
CA ASP A 318 28.43 -3.16 10.32
C ASP A 318 27.18 -4.05 10.52
N GLU A 319 26.04 -3.70 9.89
CA GLU A 319 24.76 -4.41 10.02
C GLU A 319 23.98 -4.45 8.69
N ILE A 320 23.29 -5.56 8.43
CA ILE A 320 22.46 -5.79 7.24
C ILE A 320 21.09 -6.34 7.67
N ASN A 321 20.03 -5.62 7.33
CA ASN A 321 18.65 -6.03 7.52
C ASN A 321 18.06 -6.42 6.16
N ILE A 322 17.65 -7.68 6.01
CA ILE A 322 17.13 -8.25 4.78
C ILE A 322 15.61 -8.34 4.93
N CYS A 323 14.92 -7.49 4.20
CA CYS A 323 13.47 -7.28 4.26
C CYS A 323 12.77 -7.58 2.93
N THR A 324 13.52 -7.88 1.86
CA THR A 324 12.97 -8.37 0.60
C THR A 324 12.76 -9.88 0.63
N GLY A 325 11.60 -10.33 0.17
CA GLY A 325 11.16 -11.73 0.24
C GLY A 325 11.80 -12.66 -0.78
N LEU A 326 11.19 -13.84 -0.94
CA LEU A 326 11.62 -14.85 -1.90
C LEU A 326 11.58 -14.31 -3.34
N GLY A 327 12.32 -14.97 -4.24
CA GLY A 327 12.47 -14.55 -5.63
C GLY A 327 11.26 -14.86 -6.53
N PRO A 328 11.47 -15.00 -7.86
CA PRO A 328 10.38 -15.25 -8.79
C PRO A 328 9.64 -16.55 -8.46
N ALA A 329 8.42 -16.73 -8.96
CA ALA A 329 7.71 -17.99 -8.78
C ALA A 329 8.49 -19.17 -9.35
N ARG A 330 8.43 -20.33 -8.67
CA ARG A 330 9.11 -21.55 -9.12
C ARG A 330 8.58 -21.93 -10.50
N ASN A 331 9.47 -21.95 -11.48
CA ASN A 331 9.15 -22.36 -12.84
C ASN A 331 9.50 -23.85 -13.02
N VAL A 332 8.51 -24.73 -12.77
CA VAL A 332 8.63 -26.16 -13.10
C VAL A 332 8.13 -26.49 -14.51
N ILE A 333 7.75 -25.48 -15.29
CA ILE A 333 7.15 -25.66 -16.62
C ILE A 333 8.24 -25.62 -17.69
N SER A 334 9.05 -24.55 -17.72
CA SER A 334 10.14 -24.37 -18.68
C SER A 334 11.21 -25.44 -18.52
N GLY A 335 11.56 -26.12 -19.61
CA GLY A 335 12.57 -27.17 -19.65
C GLY A 335 12.10 -28.56 -19.17
N SER A 336 10.98 -28.64 -18.45
CA SER A 336 10.45 -29.89 -17.87
C SER A 336 9.13 -30.34 -18.48
N LEU A 337 8.15 -29.44 -18.63
CA LEU A 337 6.83 -29.72 -19.21
C LEU A 337 6.68 -29.15 -20.62
N LEU A 338 7.46 -28.12 -20.95
CA LEU A 338 7.54 -27.46 -22.27
C LEU A 338 8.99 -27.15 -22.59
N SER A 339 9.33 -27.05 -23.88
CA SER A 339 10.63 -26.50 -24.26
C SER A 339 10.74 -25.03 -23.84
N PRO A 340 11.94 -24.48 -23.57
CA PRO A 340 12.09 -23.08 -23.19
C PRO A 340 11.48 -22.10 -24.20
N GLN A 341 11.60 -22.37 -25.52
CA GLN A 341 10.99 -21.51 -26.54
C GLN A 341 9.45 -21.58 -26.54
N GLN A 342 8.86 -22.77 -26.33
CA GLN A 342 7.41 -22.92 -26.23
C GLN A 342 6.87 -22.21 -24.98
N PHE A 343 7.54 -22.37 -23.83
CA PHE A 343 7.17 -21.66 -22.61
C PHE A 343 7.27 -20.15 -22.78
N GLU A 344 8.37 -19.65 -23.38
CA GLU A 344 8.54 -18.22 -23.65
C GLU A 344 7.46 -17.66 -24.59
N SER A 345 7.00 -18.43 -25.58
CA SER A 345 5.90 -18.01 -26.45
C SER A 345 4.54 -17.97 -25.74
N LEU A 346 4.31 -18.86 -24.76
CA LEU A 346 3.02 -19.00 -24.05
C LEU A 346 2.94 -18.16 -22.77
N ASN A 347 4.08 -17.72 -22.23
CA ASN A 347 4.21 -16.80 -21.10
C ASN A 347 4.44 -15.35 -21.55
N ARG A 348 3.80 -14.97 -22.66
CA ARG A 348 3.72 -13.59 -23.16
C ARG A 348 2.25 -13.24 -23.40
N PHE A 349 1.90 -11.98 -23.13
CA PHE A 349 0.54 -11.49 -23.36
C PHE A 349 0.21 -11.57 -24.86
N ASN A 350 -0.80 -12.37 -25.21
CA ASN A 350 -1.29 -12.48 -26.57
C ASN A 350 -2.32 -11.35 -26.81
N PRO A 351 -2.06 -10.37 -27.70
CA PRO A 351 -2.98 -9.26 -27.94
C PRO A 351 -4.27 -9.66 -28.67
N ILE A 352 -4.28 -10.81 -29.36
CA ILE A 352 -5.45 -11.31 -30.10
C ILE A 352 -6.43 -12.00 -29.13
N GLN A 353 -5.91 -12.85 -28.25
CA GLN A 353 -6.68 -13.48 -27.17
C GLN A 353 -6.97 -12.48 -26.02
N GLY A 354 -6.13 -11.45 -25.88
CA GLY A 354 -6.17 -10.45 -24.82
C GLY A 354 -5.81 -11.00 -23.44
N PHE A 355 -4.95 -12.02 -23.38
CA PHE A 355 -4.45 -12.64 -22.15
C PHE A 355 -3.14 -13.40 -22.36
N THR A 356 -2.47 -13.79 -21.27
CA THR A 356 -1.26 -14.63 -21.29
C THR A 356 -1.64 -16.12 -21.09
N PRO A 357 -1.44 -17.03 -22.07
CA PRO A 357 -1.87 -18.43 -21.96
C PRO A 357 -1.33 -19.20 -20.75
N ILE A 358 -0.05 -19.02 -20.38
CA ILE A 358 0.56 -19.60 -19.18
C ILE A 358 1.16 -18.47 -18.36
N VAL A 359 0.65 -18.21 -17.15
CA VAL A 359 1.02 -17.03 -16.35
C VAL A 359 1.34 -17.40 -14.89
N ASP A 360 2.35 -16.74 -14.31
CA ASP A 360 2.63 -16.84 -12.88
C ASP A 360 1.46 -16.25 -12.05
N GLY A 361 1.09 -16.92 -10.96
CA GLY A 361 0.09 -16.45 -10.02
C GLY A 361 0.38 -15.07 -9.43
N ASN A 362 1.63 -14.71 -9.16
CA ASN A 362 1.94 -13.35 -8.67
C ASN A 362 1.76 -12.31 -9.79
N GLN A 363 2.26 -12.56 -11.01
CA GLN A 363 1.98 -11.72 -12.18
C GLN A 363 0.47 -11.57 -12.46
N PHE A 364 -0.31 -12.65 -12.29
CA PHE A 364 -1.75 -12.64 -12.49
C PHE A 364 -2.47 -11.75 -11.47
N ILE A 365 -2.21 -11.90 -10.18
CA ILE A 365 -2.87 -11.08 -9.15
C ILE A 365 -2.34 -9.65 -9.09
N LEU A 366 -1.04 -9.43 -9.31
CA LEU A 366 -0.37 -8.13 -9.19
C LEU A 366 -0.38 -7.27 -10.46
N THR A 367 -1.01 -7.70 -11.55
CA THR A 367 -1.19 -6.89 -12.76
C THR A 367 -2.64 -6.89 -13.25
N GLY A 368 -3.05 -5.80 -13.92
CA GLY A 368 -4.35 -5.69 -14.59
C GLY A 368 -4.32 -6.08 -16.07
N MET A 369 -3.24 -6.70 -16.58
CA MET A 369 -3.14 -7.07 -17.99
C MET A 369 -4.21 -8.09 -18.39
N GLU A 370 -4.45 -9.05 -17.48
CA GLU A 370 -5.37 -10.17 -17.64
C GLU A 370 -6.85 -9.80 -17.48
N GLU A 371 -7.15 -8.54 -17.16
CA GLU A 371 -8.50 -8.01 -16.94
C GLU A 371 -9.04 -7.25 -18.16
N ARG A 372 -8.21 -7.05 -19.19
CA ARG A 372 -8.54 -6.24 -20.38
C ARG A 372 -9.64 -6.84 -21.26
N THR A 373 -9.81 -8.16 -21.20
CA THR A 373 -10.69 -8.91 -22.11
C THR A 373 -12.10 -9.05 -21.55
N LYS A 374 -13.09 -8.62 -22.34
CA LYS A 374 -14.51 -8.73 -21.98
C LYS A 374 -15.11 -10.12 -22.23
N ALA A 375 -14.46 -11.00 -22.98
CA ALA A 375 -14.90 -12.38 -23.15
C ALA A 375 -14.64 -13.22 -21.88
N PRO A 376 -15.57 -14.10 -21.45
CA PRO A 376 -15.28 -15.18 -20.51
C PRO A 376 -14.23 -16.14 -21.06
N ARG A 377 -13.45 -16.76 -20.16
CA ARG A 377 -12.49 -17.83 -20.47
C ARG A 377 -12.60 -18.99 -19.47
N SER A 378 -12.01 -20.12 -19.82
CA SER A 378 -11.75 -21.28 -18.97
C SER A 378 -10.33 -21.20 -18.41
N ILE A 379 -10.21 -21.25 -17.09
CA ILE A 379 -8.97 -21.04 -16.35
C ILE A 379 -8.67 -22.27 -15.48
N VAL A 380 -7.43 -22.74 -15.50
CA VAL A 380 -6.93 -23.70 -14.52
C VAL A 380 -5.91 -23.01 -13.62
N VAL A 381 -6.16 -23.01 -12.31
CA VAL A 381 -5.21 -22.55 -11.29
C VAL A 381 -4.47 -23.76 -10.72
N TYR A 382 -3.15 -23.79 -10.83
CA TYR A 382 -2.31 -24.88 -10.30
C TYR A 382 -1.44 -24.43 -9.12
N GLY A 383 -1.70 -24.95 -7.93
CA GLY A 383 -0.92 -24.70 -6.72
C GLY A 383 -1.78 -24.62 -5.45
N GLY A 384 -1.19 -24.91 -4.29
CA GLY A 384 -1.93 -25.08 -3.02
C GLY A 384 -1.83 -23.93 -2.01
N GLY A 385 -1.24 -22.78 -2.39
CA GLY A 385 -0.92 -21.67 -1.47
C GLY A 385 -1.91 -20.50 -1.51
N GLY A 386 -1.72 -19.51 -0.62
CA GLY A 386 -2.56 -18.29 -0.58
C GLY A 386 -2.61 -17.51 -1.90
N THR A 387 -1.50 -17.42 -2.65
CA THR A 387 -1.45 -16.86 -4.01
C THR A 387 -2.37 -17.60 -4.99
N ALA A 388 -2.55 -18.92 -4.82
CA ALA A 388 -3.45 -19.72 -5.66
C ALA A 388 -4.91 -19.47 -5.27
N ALA A 389 -5.22 -19.33 -3.98
CA ALA A 389 -6.54 -18.94 -3.50
C ALA A 389 -6.94 -17.55 -4.05
N ALA A 390 -6.04 -16.58 -4.01
CA ALA A 390 -6.23 -15.26 -4.61
C ALA A 390 -6.41 -15.32 -6.14
N SER A 391 -5.59 -16.12 -6.82
CA SER A 391 -5.70 -16.37 -8.27
C SER A 391 -7.04 -16.99 -8.64
N TYR A 392 -7.56 -17.91 -7.82
CA TYR A 392 -8.89 -18.50 -7.99
C TYR A 392 -10.00 -17.44 -7.86
N ARG A 393 -9.98 -16.60 -6.81
CA ARG A 393 -10.97 -15.51 -6.67
C ARG A 393 -10.94 -14.56 -7.87
N LYS A 394 -9.76 -14.04 -8.21
CA LYS A 394 -9.57 -13.08 -9.30
C LYS A 394 -9.91 -13.70 -10.65
N GLY A 395 -9.61 -14.98 -10.84
CA GLY A 395 -10.09 -15.77 -11.96
C GLY A 395 -11.61 -15.79 -12.01
N PHE A 396 -12.26 -16.13 -10.91
CA PHE A 396 -13.72 -16.26 -10.81
C PHE A 396 -14.45 -14.95 -11.13
N PHE A 397 -14.09 -13.85 -10.44
CA PHE A 397 -14.73 -12.54 -10.60
C PHE A 397 -14.23 -11.74 -11.81
N GLY A 398 -13.05 -12.08 -12.35
CA GLY A 398 -12.40 -11.35 -13.44
C GLY A 398 -11.64 -10.09 -13.03
N HIS A 399 -11.80 -9.65 -11.78
CA HIS A 399 -11.04 -8.60 -11.10
C HIS A 399 -10.89 -9.01 -9.62
N ASP A 400 -10.11 -8.26 -8.84
CA ASP A 400 -9.94 -8.54 -7.40
C ASP A 400 -10.42 -7.39 -6.49
N ALA A 401 -10.55 -6.17 -7.02
CA ALA A 401 -11.04 -5.01 -6.28
C ALA A 401 -12.48 -5.20 -5.76
N PHE A 402 -12.69 -4.95 -4.46
CA PHE A 402 -13.99 -5.01 -3.78
C PHE A 402 -14.74 -6.35 -3.95
N THR A 403 -13.99 -7.46 -3.93
CA THR A 403 -14.52 -8.82 -4.10
C THR A 403 -14.69 -9.59 -2.80
N GLU A 404 -14.20 -9.06 -1.68
CA GLU A 404 -14.12 -9.72 -0.37
C GLU A 404 -15.48 -10.12 0.24
N ASP A 405 -16.54 -9.38 -0.09
CA ASP A 405 -17.92 -9.64 0.33
C ASP A 405 -18.83 -10.09 -0.84
N LEU A 406 -18.28 -10.28 -2.05
CA LEU A 406 -19.06 -10.75 -3.20
C LEU A 406 -19.34 -12.26 -3.11
N GLN A 407 -20.58 -12.63 -3.40
CA GLN A 407 -20.99 -14.03 -3.46
C GLN A 407 -20.45 -14.73 -4.72
N PHE A 408 -19.98 -15.98 -4.57
CA PHE A 408 -19.53 -16.83 -5.66
C PHE A 408 -20.70 -17.52 -6.40
N ASN A 409 -21.57 -16.71 -7.00
CA ASN A 409 -22.73 -17.12 -7.77
C ASN A 409 -22.53 -16.85 -9.28
N LYS A 410 -23.44 -17.34 -10.13
CA LYS A 410 -23.36 -17.14 -11.59
C LYS A 410 -23.43 -15.66 -12.03
N THR A 411 -24.07 -14.79 -11.24
CA THR A 411 -24.20 -13.36 -11.53
C THR A 411 -22.85 -12.63 -11.44
N ASN A 412 -22.04 -13.00 -10.45
CA ASN A 412 -20.70 -12.43 -10.23
C ASN A 412 -19.59 -13.22 -10.93
N GLN A 413 -19.91 -14.33 -11.61
CA GLN A 413 -18.93 -15.20 -12.27
C GLN A 413 -18.54 -14.66 -13.65
N LYS A 414 -17.28 -14.28 -13.81
CA LYS A 414 -16.70 -13.88 -15.09
C LYS A 414 -16.20 -15.06 -15.91
N ASN A 415 -15.53 -16.01 -15.28
CA ASN A 415 -14.81 -17.11 -15.93
C ASN A 415 -15.20 -18.46 -15.33
N SER A 416 -15.00 -19.54 -16.09
CA SER A 416 -14.96 -20.88 -15.54
C SER A 416 -13.58 -21.13 -14.95
N VAL A 417 -13.49 -21.63 -13.71
CA VAL A 417 -12.22 -21.82 -13.01
C VAL A 417 -12.18 -23.20 -12.37
N ILE A 418 -11.10 -23.95 -12.59
CA ILE A 418 -10.79 -25.18 -11.87
C ILE A 418 -9.49 -24.95 -11.08
N TRP A 419 -9.49 -25.31 -9.81
CA TRP A 419 -8.33 -25.17 -8.91
C TRP A 419 -7.75 -26.56 -8.59
N VAL A 420 -6.55 -26.82 -9.10
CA VAL A 420 -5.82 -28.08 -8.93
C VAL A 420 -4.60 -27.89 -8.01
N ALA A 421 -4.37 -28.81 -7.07
CA ALA A 421 -3.16 -28.82 -6.27
C ALA A 421 -2.78 -30.23 -5.79
N LYS A 422 -1.50 -30.43 -5.41
CA LYS A 422 -1.08 -31.66 -4.71
C LYS A 422 -1.67 -31.76 -3.30
N GLN A 423 -1.85 -30.62 -2.65
CA GLN A 423 -2.40 -30.44 -1.30
C GLN A 423 -2.92 -29.00 -1.17
N PHE A 424 -3.89 -28.76 -0.27
CA PHE A 424 -4.51 -27.43 -0.10
C PHE A 424 -4.21 -26.77 1.25
N ASP A 425 -3.57 -27.48 2.18
CA ASP A 425 -3.30 -27.03 3.56
C ASP A 425 -2.39 -25.79 3.63
N LYS A 426 -1.65 -25.50 2.56
CA LYS A 426 -0.80 -24.30 2.43
C LYS A 426 -1.58 -23.02 2.07
N ALA A 427 -2.89 -23.08 1.84
CA ALA A 427 -3.69 -21.89 1.49
C ALA A 427 -3.81 -20.90 2.67
N GLY A 428 -3.69 -21.40 3.90
CA GLY A 428 -3.86 -20.63 5.14
C GLY A 428 -5.30 -20.67 5.68
N THR A 429 -5.47 -20.19 6.91
CA THR A 429 -6.74 -20.22 7.66
C THR A 429 -7.50 -18.89 7.63
N GLY A 430 -6.99 -17.88 6.94
CA GLY A 430 -7.65 -16.57 6.80
C GLY A 430 -8.98 -16.64 6.07
N ARG A 431 -9.86 -15.67 6.34
CA ARG A 431 -11.24 -15.61 5.82
C ARG A 431 -11.28 -15.75 4.31
N LEU A 432 -10.39 -15.06 3.60
CA LEU A 432 -10.36 -15.05 2.14
C LEU A 432 -9.94 -16.39 1.53
N ALA A 433 -8.92 -17.04 2.10
CA ALA A 433 -8.43 -18.33 1.61
C ALA A 433 -9.38 -19.48 1.94
N SER A 434 -9.90 -19.50 3.17
CA SER A 434 -10.89 -20.50 3.63
C SER A 434 -12.22 -20.38 2.88
N THR A 435 -12.70 -19.16 2.60
CA THR A 435 -13.89 -18.93 1.75
C THR A 435 -13.66 -19.46 0.35
N ALA A 436 -12.53 -19.11 -0.30
CA ALA A 436 -12.21 -19.60 -1.64
C ALA A 436 -12.17 -21.14 -1.72
N LEU A 437 -11.51 -21.79 -0.75
CA LEU A 437 -11.44 -23.26 -0.66
C LEU A 437 -12.82 -23.90 -0.44
N GLY A 438 -13.60 -23.39 0.51
CA GLY A 438 -14.92 -23.94 0.85
C GLY A 438 -15.89 -23.85 -0.32
N ILE A 439 -15.85 -22.73 -1.05
CA ILE A 439 -16.65 -22.50 -2.25
C ILE A 439 -16.19 -23.36 -3.43
N ALA A 440 -14.88 -23.41 -3.73
CA ALA A 440 -14.36 -24.24 -4.82
C ALA A 440 -14.72 -25.72 -4.60
N LYS A 441 -14.67 -26.18 -3.34
CA LYS A 441 -15.10 -27.53 -2.95
C LYS A 441 -16.61 -27.74 -3.12
N SER A 442 -17.46 -26.82 -2.68
CA SER A 442 -18.92 -26.98 -2.79
C SER A 442 -19.44 -26.90 -4.23
N ARG A 443 -18.68 -26.25 -5.11
CA ARG A 443 -18.96 -26.12 -6.56
C ARG A 443 -18.32 -27.21 -7.42
N SER A 444 -17.60 -28.17 -6.83
CA SER A 444 -16.82 -29.19 -7.54
C SER A 444 -15.75 -28.62 -8.49
N GLU A 445 -15.25 -27.43 -8.18
CA GLU A 445 -14.19 -26.71 -8.91
C GLU A 445 -12.79 -26.99 -8.31
N LEU A 446 -12.71 -27.82 -7.25
CA LEU A 446 -11.47 -28.20 -6.55
C LEU A 446 -11.02 -29.64 -6.93
N MET A 447 -9.76 -29.83 -7.32
CA MET A 447 -9.21 -31.14 -7.69
C MET A 447 -7.83 -31.40 -7.06
N GLN A 448 -7.58 -32.62 -6.58
CA GLN A 448 -6.24 -33.01 -6.12
C GLN A 448 -5.46 -33.69 -7.26
N GLY A 449 -4.31 -33.14 -7.63
CA GLY A 449 -3.50 -33.67 -8.73
C GLY A 449 -2.14 -32.99 -8.92
N GLU A 450 -1.25 -33.67 -9.64
CA GLU A 450 0.05 -33.18 -10.08
C GLU A 450 0.06 -32.97 -11.60
N LEU A 451 0.42 -31.77 -12.05
CA LEU A 451 0.54 -31.46 -13.48
C LEU A 451 1.72 -32.22 -14.08
N THR A 452 1.47 -33.10 -15.05
CA THR A 452 2.47 -33.95 -15.71
C THR A 452 2.72 -33.61 -17.17
N LYS A 453 1.78 -32.92 -17.84
CA LYS A 453 1.91 -32.54 -19.26
C LYS A 453 1.13 -31.28 -19.61
N ILE A 454 1.64 -30.51 -20.56
CA ILE A 454 0.94 -29.37 -21.19
C ILE A 454 1.07 -29.55 -22.71
N ASN A 455 -0.06 -29.63 -23.43
CA ASN A 455 -0.08 -29.68 -24.89
C ASN A 455 -0.84 -28.46 -25.43
N PRO A 456 -0.18 -27.51 -26.12
CA PRO A 456 -0.88 -26.46 -26.86
C PRO A 456 -1.68 -27.07 -28.02
N LEU A 457 -2.93 -26.66 -28.17
CA LEU A 457 -3.85 -27.17 -29.18
C LEU A 457 -3.98 -26.19 -30.37
N PRO A 458 -4.31 -26.68 -31.58
CA PRO A 458 -4.48 -25.83 -32.77
C PRO A 458 -5.58 -24.76 -32.66
N ASN A 459 -6.54 -24.94 -31.75
CA ASN A 459 -7.60 -23.97 -31.45
C ASN A 459 -7.14 -22.82 -30.52
N GLY A 460 -5.87 -22.80 -30.12
CA GLY A 460 -5.29 -21.78 -29.24
C GLY A 460 -5.45 -22.05 -27.74
N LYS A 461 -5.99 -23.21 -27.36
CA LYS A 461 -6.13 -23.67 -25.96
C LYS A 461 -4.97 -24.53 -25.49
N LEU A 462 -4.99 -24.88 -24.21
CA LEU A 462 -4.06 -25.82 -23.56
C LEU A 462 -4.81 -27.07 -23.12
N LEU A 463 -4.28 -28.26 -23.44
CA LEU A 463 -4.68 -29.52 -22.84
C LEU A 463 -3.67 -29.88 -21.73
N LEU A 464 -4.15 -29.88 -20.49
CA LEU A 464 -3.36 -30.14 -19.29
C LEU A 464 -3.62 -31.56 -18.79
N THR A 465 -2.57 -32.36 -18.62
CA THR A 465 -2.70 -33.70 -18.03
C THR A 465 -2.28 -33.65 -16.56
N PHE A 466 -3.15 -34.11 -15.67
CA PHE A 466 -2.91 -34.19 -14.23
C PHE A 466 -2.95 -35.64 -13.75
N LYS A 467 -1.88 -36.07 -13.08
CA LYS A 467 -1.86 -37.35 -12.38
C LYS A 467 -2.54 -37.22 -11.03
N THR A 468 -3.58 -38.01 -10.80
CA THR A 468 -4.36 -38.01 -9.57
C THR A 468 -4.17 -39.31 -8.79
N THR A 469 -4.26 -39.20 -7.46
CA THR A 469 -4.19 -40.35 -6.55
C THR A 469 -5.60 -40.66 -6.06
N ALA A 470 -6.28 -41.61 -6.70
CA ALA A 470 -7.57 -42.08 -6.18
C ALA A 470 -7.38 -42.79 -4.83
N SER A 471 -8.43 -42.81 -4.01
CA SER A 471 -8.47 -43.36 -2.65
C SER A 471 -8.21 -44.88 -2.60
N GLY A 472 -6.96 -45.30 -2.80
CA GLY A 472 -6.53 -46.69 -2.77
C GLY A 472 -6.12 -47.28 -4.13
N LYS A 473 -4.85 -47.09 -4.48
CA LYS A 473 -4.01 -47.96 -5.35
C LYS A 473 -4.03 -47.80 -6.88
N SER A 474 -4.91 -47.01 -7.51
CA SER A 474 -4.72 -46.64 -8.93
C SER A 474 -4.46 -45.14 -9.09
N THR A 475 -3.39 -44.80 -9.82
CA THR A 475 -3.18 -43.43 -10.31
C THR A 475 -3.90 -43.27 -11.63
N CYS A 476 -4.77 -42.27 -11.73
CA CYS A 476 -5.51 -41.96 -12.94
C CYS A 476 -5.03 -40.61 -13.49
N ASP A 477 -4.75 -40.56 -14.79
CA ASP A 477 -4.47 -39.30 -15.48
C ASP A 477 -5.80 -38.67 -15.91
N ILE A 478 -5.99 -37.41 -15.55
CA ILE A 478 -7.17 -36.60 -15.91
C ILE A 478 -6.70 -35.49 -16.84
N GLU A 479 -7.41 -35.29 -17.95
CA GLU A 479 -7.15 -34.20 -18.88
C GLU A 479 -8.14 -33.06 -18.70
N LEU A 480 -7.62 -31.83 -18.66
CA LEU A 480 -8.40 -30.59 -18.58
C LEU A 480 -8.02 -29.69 -19.75
N GLU A 481 -9.00 -29.32 -20.57
CA GLU A 481 -8.84 -28.28 -21.59
C GLU A 481 -9.11 -26.91 -20.96
N CYS A 482 -8.22 -25.94 -21.16
CA CYS A 482 -8.42 -24.56 -20.72
C CYS A 482 -7.84 -23.53 -21.69
N ASP A 483 -8.34 -22.29 -21.63
CA ASP A 483 -7.78 -21.17 -22.37
C ASP A 483 -6.52 -20.61 -21.67
N GLN A 484 -6.48 -20.67 -20.33
CA GLN A 484 -5.38 -20.14 -19.51
C GLN A 484 -4.99 -21.07 -18.35
N LEU A 485 -3.68 -21.25 -18.14
CA LEU A 485 -3.08 -21.86 -16.96
C LEU A 485 -2.42 -20.78 -16.09
N ILE A 486 -2.83 -20.69 -14.82
CA ILE A 486 -2.19 -19.86 -13.80
C ILE A 486 -1.41 -20.77 -12.86
N TYR A 487 -0.08 -20.67 -12.82
CA TYR A 487 0.75 -21.51 -11.95
C TYR A 487 1.23 -20.74 -10.71
N SER A 488 0.97 -21.29 -9.52
CA SER A 488 1.18 -20.63 -8.22
C SER A 488 1.74 -21.63 -7.20
N ILE A 489 2.90 -22.21 -7.53
CA ILE A 489 3.51 -23.36 -6.84
C ILE A 489 4.66 -22.98 -5.87
N GLY A 490 4.63 -21.75 -5.35
CA GLY A 490 5.66 -21.20 -4.45
C GLY A 490 6.73 -20.39 -5.20
N GLN A 491 7.72 -19.90 -4.45
CA GLN A 491 8.78 -19.00 -4.95
C GLN A 491 10.16 -19.66 -4.91
N ASP A 492 11.02 -19.24 -5.84
CA ASP A 492 12.40 -19.65 -5.98
C ASP A 492 13.30 -18.75 -5.11
N ASP A 493 13.97 -19.35 -4.14
CA ASP A 493 14.86 -18.70 -3.19
C ASP A 493 16.35 -18.80 -3.60
N SER A 494 16.67 -19.48 -4.69
CA SER A 494 18.06 -19.73 -5.14
C SER A 494 18.87 -18.45 -5.34
N LEU A 495 18.27 -17.40 -5.90
CA LEU A 495 18.91 -16.09 -6.05
C LEU A 495 19.24 -15.45 -4.70
N MET A 496 18.32 -15.52 -3.73
CA MET A 496 18.53 -14.95 -2.40
C MET A 496 19.64 -15.69 -1.64
N ARG A 497 19.61 -17.03 -1.71
CA ARG A 497 20.68 -17.89 -1.16
C ARG A 497 22.04 -17.62 -1.80
N SER A 498 22.06 -17.35 -3.11
CA SER A 498 23.29 -16.97 -3.83
C SER A 498 23.83 -15.61 -3.36
N ILE A 499 22.97 -14.61 -3.18
CA ILE A 499 23.34 -13.29 -2.66
C ILE A 499 23.90 -13.42 -1.23
N CYS A 500 23.27 -14.23 -0.39
CA CYS A 500 23.57 -14.32 1.03
C CYS A 500 24.59 -15.42 1.40
N LYS A 501 25.13 -16.15 0.42
CA LYS A 501 25.92 -17.40 0.61
C LYS A 501 27.01 -17.33 1.70
N GLU A 502 27.73 -16.21 1.81
CA GLU A 502 28.80 -16.05 2.81
C GLU A 502 28.31 -15.59 4.19
N ALA A 503 27.07 -15.09 4.29
CA ALA A 503 26.38 -14.77 5.52
C ALA A 503 25.49 -15.92 6.03
N GLU A 504 25.11 -16.87 5.17
CA GLU A 504 24.19 -17.97 5.49
C GLU A 504 24.81 -19.16 6.24
N THR A 505 26.13 -19.18 6.48
CA THR A 505 26.85 -20.39 6.95
C THR A 505 26.28 -20.95 8.26
N ASP A 506 25.88 -20.07 9.19
CA ASP A 506 25.22 -20.41 10.46
C ASP A 506 24.05 -19.46 10.74
N LEU A 507 22.92 -19.63 10.03
CA LEU A 507 21.68 -18.93 10.38
C LEU A 507 20.92 -19.66 11.50
N SER A 508 20.55 -18.89 12.53
CA SER A 508 19.75 -19.31 13.68
C SER A 508 18.43 -18.53 13.75
N ILE A 509 17.41 -19.15 14.33
CA ILE A 509 16.16 -18.46 14.69
C ILE A 509 16.38 -17.70 16.01
N THR A 510 15.99 -16.43 16.03
CA THR A 510 16.02 -15.58 17.23
C THR A 510 14.63 -15.41 17.81
N TYR A 511 14.53 -15.58 19.12
CA TYR A 511 13.34 -15.33 19.93
C TYR A 511 13.58 -14.13 20.85
N ASP A 512 12.50 -13.58 21.41
CA ASP A 512 12.59 -12.72 22.58
C ASP A 512 12.70 -13.53 23.89
N LYS A 513 12.66 -12.83 25.03
CA LYS A 513 12.76 -13.45 26.36
C LYS A 513 11.49 -14.20 26.81
N ASN A 514 10.42 -14.18 26.01
CA ASN A 514 9.11 -14.79 26.27
C ASN A 514 8.73 -15.74 25.11
N ASP A 515 9.73 -16.30 24.42
CA ASP A 515 9.58 -17.24 23.29
C ASP A 515 8.83 -16.70 22.05
N MET A 516 8.63 -15.39 21.92
CA MET A 516 8.13 -14.80 20.67
C MET A 516 9.22 -14.87 19.60
N LEU A 517 8.93 -15.55 18.49
CA LEU A 517 9.77 -15.57 17.30
C LEU A 517 9.97 -14.14 16.74
N LEU A 518 11.21 -13.67 16.62
CA LEU A 518 11.54 -12.35 16.10
C LEU A 518 12.03 -12.37 14.64
N ASN A 519 13.11 -13.10 14.36
CA ASN A 519 13.76 -13.10 13.05
C ASN A 519 14.66 -14.34 12.86
N VAL A 520 15.31 -14.43 11.71
CA VAL A 520 16.44 -15.33 11.48
C VAL A 520 17.70 -14.47 11.35
N CYS A 521 18.82 -14.87 11.94
CA CYS A 521 20.07 -14.10 11.86
C CYS A 521 21.33 -14.97 11.74
N SER A 522 22.41 -14.37 11.25
CA SER A 522 23.77 -14.92 11.32
C SER A 522 24.23 -15.13 12.77
N SER A 523 25.24 -15.98 12.96
CA SER A 523 25.83 -16.27 14.28
C SER A 523 26.40 -15.04 15.00
N ASP A 524 26.96 -14.09 14.27
CA ASP A 524 27.41 -12.77 14.78
C ASP A 524 26.27 -11.75 14.97
N LYS A 525 25.03 -12.11 14.61
CA LYS A 525 23.82 -11.28 14.71
C LYS A 525 23.86 -9.95 13.93
N LYS A 526 24.75 -9.84 12.93
CA LYS A 526 24.90 -8.65 12.07
C LYS A 526 24.10 -8.74 10.77
N VAL A 527 23.76 -9.92 10.30
CA VAL A 527 22.88 -10.13 9.14
C VAL A 527 21.56 -10.72 9.63
N MET A 528 20.46 -10.00 9.43
CA MET A 528 19.14 -10.34 9.98
C MET A 528 18.08 -10.35 8.88
N PHE A 529 17.26 -11.39 8.86
CA PHE A 529 16.22 -11.64 7.88
C PHE A 529 14.86 -11.50 8.57
N PHE A 530 13.96 -10.67 8.02
CA PHE A 530 12.64 -10.42 8.58
C PHE A 530 11.51 -10.84 7.61
N GLY A 531 10.37 -11.27 8.16
CA GLY A 531 9.16 -11.57 7.38
C GLY A 531 9.40 -12.60 6.27
N ALA A 532 9.08 -12.23 5.03
CA ALA A 532 9.25 -13.11 3.87
C ALA A 532 10.72 -13.49 3.59
N ALA A 533 11.69 -12.67 4.00
CA ALA A 533 13.12 -13.00 3.88
C ALA A 533 13.51 -14.13 4.84
N ALA A 534 13.02 -14.09 6.08
CA ALA A 534 13.24 -15.13 7.08
C ALA A 534 12.63 -16.48 6.63
N MET A 535 11.43 -16.41 6.05
CA MET A 535 10.75 -17.57 5.47
C MET A 535 11.49 -18.15 4.25
N ALA A 536 12.20 -17.33 3.47
CA ALA A 536 13.05 -17.83 2.38
C ALA A 536 14.18 -18.73 2.90
N VAL A 537 14.92 -18.25 3.89
CA VAL A 537 16.14 -18.94 4.35
C VAL A 537 15.88 -20.11 5.30
N ARG A 538 14.72 -20.14 5.99
CA ARG A 538 14.33 -21.16 6.98
C ARG A 538 12.82 -21.52 6.97
N GLU A 539 12.21 -21.73 5.78
CA GLU A 539 10.75 -21.97 5.59
C GLU A 539 10.11 -22.83 6.69
N LYS A 540 10.54 -24.09 6.84
CA LYS A 540 9.88 -25.07 7.72
C LYS A 540 9.88 -24.67 9.19
N GLU A 541 11.04 -24.29 9.71
CA GLU A 541 11.23 -23.95 11.13
C GLU A 541 10.55 -22.62 11.46
N TYR A 542 10.77 -21.60 10.62
CA TYR A 542 10.20 -20.27 10.82
C TYR A 542 8.67 -20.30 10.74
N MET A 543 8.09 -21.04 9.79
CA MET A 543 6.63 -21.22 9.71
C MET A 543 6.07 -21.88 10.97
N LYS A 544 6.68 -22.98 11.43
CA LYS A 544 6.23 -23.73 12.61
C LYS A 544 6.19 -22.85 13.86
N GLU A 545 7.27 -22.14 14.13
CA GLU A 545 7.37 -21.33 15.35
C GLU A 545 6.57 -20.02 15.25
N THR A 546 6.37 -19.47 14.04
CA THR A 546 5.40 -18.37 13.82
C THR A 546 3.99 -18.82 14.17
N PHE A 547 3.53 -19.96 13.66
CA PHE A 547 2.17 -20.45 13.94
C PHE A 547 1.96 -20.83 15.41
N LYS A 548 2.98 -21.39 16.07
CA LYS A 548 2.98 -21.63 17.52
C LYS A 548 2.76 -20.31 18.30
N TRP A 549 3.51 -19.27 17.96
CA TRP A 549 3.34 -17.94 18.57
C TRP A 549 1.96 -17.33 18.31
N LEU A 550 1.51 -17.28 17.05
CA LEU A 550 0.19 -16.76 16.67
C LEU A 550 -0.95 -17.47 17.44
N HIS A 551 -0.86 -18.80 17.57
CA HIS A 551 -1.84 -19.58 18.33
C HIS A 551 -1.81 -19.25 19.83
N SER A 552 -0.63 -19.11 20.44
CA SER A 552 -0.50 -18.73 21.86
C SER A 552 -1.01 -17.33 22.18
N GLU A 553 -1.06 -16.43 21.20
CA GLU A 553 -1.55 -15.05 21.31
C GLU A 553 -3.03 -14.89 20.91
N ASN A 554 -3.72 -15.99 20.58
CA ASN A 554 -5.07 -16.02 19.97
C ASN A 554 -5.20 -15.16 18.70
N ILE A 555 -4.13 -14.98 17.94
CA ILE A 555 -4.15 -14.16 16.71
C ILE A 555 -4.81 -14.96 15.57
N GLY A 556 -5.80 -14.34 14.92
CA GLY A 556 -6.65 -14.98 13.92
C GLY A 556 -5.97 -15.33 12.59
N GLY A 557 -6.68 -16.11 11.77
CA GLY A 557 -6.15 -16.72 10.54
C GLY A 557 -5.78 -15.77 9.40
N ASP A 558 -6.17 -14.48 9.45
CA ASP A 558 -5.74 -13.46 8.46
C ASP A 558 -4.27 -13.03 8.68
N VAL A 559 -3.53 -13.81 9.47
CA VAL A 559 -2.16 -13.58 9.91
C VAL A 559 -1.37 -14.87 9.75
N GLY A 560 -0.17 -14.79 9.17
CA GLY A 560 0.67 -15.96 8.99
C GLY A 560 2.08 -15.68 8.46
N PRO A 561 2.93 -16.71 8.39
CA PRO A 561 4.25 -16.63 7.75
C PRO A 561 4.18 -16.05 6.34
N GLY A 562 5.12 -15.17 5.98
CA GLY A 562 5.14 -14.50 4.68
C GLY A 562 4.08 -13.41 4.48
N THR A 563 3.21 -13.17 5.46
CA THR A 563 2.27 -12.04 5.46
C THR A 563 2.88 -10.81 6.17
N MET A 564 2.34 -9.61 5.93
CA MET A 564 2.90 -8.35 6.42
C MET A 564 2.81 -8.18 7.94
N ALA A 565 1.60 -8.27 8.49
CA ALA A 565 1.31 -7.91 9.88
C ALA A 565 2.18 -8.61 10.95
N PRO A 566 2.49 -9.92 10.88
CA PRO A 566 3.38 -10.54 11.86
C PRO A 566 4.81 -9.99 11.76
N SER A 567 5.31 -9.66 10.55
CA SER A 567 6.64 -9.04 10.41
C SER A 567 6.73 -7.67 11.08
N ARG A 568 5.61 -6.93 11.18
CA ARG A 568 5.55 -5.63 11.87
C ARG A 568 5.61 -5.78 13.39
N ALA A 569 4.82 -6.69 13.96
CA ALA A 569 4.89 -7.01 15.39
C ALA A 569 6.27 -7.58 15.79
N GLN A 570 6.85 -8.41 14.93
CA GLN A 570 8.21 -8.94 15.09
C GLN A 570 9.27 -7.84 15.13
N ILE A 571 9.24 -6.90 14.18
CA ILE A 571 10.15 -5.73 14.17
C ILE A 571 9.94 -4.87 15.42
N LYS A 572 8.68 -4.60 15.80
CA LYS A 572 8.37 -3.78 16.98
C LYS A 572 8.88 -4.41 18.27
N CYS A 573 8.64 -5.72 18.45
CA CYS A 573 9.10 -6.48 19.61
C CYS A 573 10.65 -6.55 19.66
N TYR A 574 11.29 -6.85 18.51
CA TYR A 574 12.76 -6.85 18.37
C TYR A 574 13.39 -5.49 18.74
N ASN A 575 12.79 -4.38 18.28
CA ASN A 575 13.24 -3.02 18.59
C ASN A 575 13.03 -2.68 20.07
N PHE A 576 11.89 -3.06 20.65
CA PHE A 576 11.56 -2.86 22.06
C PHE A 576 12.58 -3.53 22.99
N TRP A 577 12.94 -4.78 22.73
CA TRP A 577 13.97 -5.48 23.53
C TRP A 577 15.39 -4.94 23.35
N ARG A 578 15.61 -4.05 22.37
CA ARG A 578 16.83 -3.25 22.20
C ARG A 578 16.70 -1.81 22.73
N GLY A 579 15.66 -1.52 23.51
CA GLY A 579 15.45 -0.23 24.18
C GLY A 579 14.65 0.81 23.38
N ILE A 580 14.20 0.48 22.16
CA ILE A 580 13.42 1.39 21.31
C ILE A 580 11.93 1.20 21.62
N MET A 581 11.37 2.08 22.43
CA MET A 581 9.97 1.99 22.87
C MET A 581 8.99 2.42 21.76
N PRO A 582 7.96 1.60 21.44
CA PRO A 582 6.96 1.98 20.47
C PRO A 582 6.08 3.13 20.97
N THR A 583 5.55 3.93 20.04
CA THR A 583 4.58 4.99 20.36
C THR A 583 3.13 4.49 20.45
N SER A 584 2.86 3.28 19.96
CA SER A 584 1.55 2.62 20.03
C SER A 584 1.69 1.10 19.90
N VAL A 585 0.73 0.36 20.46
CA VAL A 585 0.59 -1.09 20.28
C VAL A 585 -0.71 -1.43 19.56
N ASN A 586 -0.70 -2.39 18.64
CA ASN A 586 -1.87 -2.87 17.93
C ASN A 586 -2.51 -4.01 18.74
N ALA A 587 -3.74 -3.79 19.22
CA ALA A 587 -4.40 -4.70 20.15
C ALA A 587 -4.62 -6.12 19.57
N ASN A 588 -4.73 -6.27 18.25
CA ASN A 588 -5.00 -7.54 17.57
C ASN A 588 -3.73 -8.29 17.09
N MET A 589 -2.53 -7.71 17.24
CA MET A 589 -1.32 -8.20 16.56
C MET A 589 -0.05 -8.18 17.41
N ASP A 590 0.17 -7.16 18.22
CA ASP A 590 1.37 -7.08 19.05
C ASP A 590 1.29 -8.06 20.22
N SER A 591 2.42 -8.67 20.61
CA SER A 591 2.42 -9.64 21.71
C SER A 591 1.85 -9.05 23.00
N HIS A 592 1.06 -9.84 23.71
CA HIS A 592 0.49 -9.44 24.99
C HIS A 592 1.55 -9.00 26.02
N HIS A 593 2.78 -9.56 25.97
CA HIS A 593 3.91 -9.11 26.78
C HIS A 593 4.37 -7.69 26.41
N LEU A 594 4.39 -7.34 25.11
CA LEU A 594 4.71 -5.99 24.66
C LEU A 594 3.62 -4.99 25.07
N ILE A 595 2.35 -5.39 24.96
CA ILE A 595 1.20 -4.59 25.43
C ILE A 595 1.31 -4.36 26.94
N ALA A 596 1.55 -5.39 27.74
CA ALA A 596 1.74 -5.27 29.18
C ALA A 596 2.86 -4.28 29.54
N ARG A 597 4.04 -4.40 28.92
CA ARG A 597 5.17 -3.46 29.15
C ARG A 597 4.90 -2.04 28.68
N PHE A 598 4.09 -1.85 27.64
CA PHE A 598 3.64 -0.54 27.18
C PHE A 598 2.73 0.13 28.23
N LEU A 599 1.83 -0.64 28.86
CA LEU A 599 0.94 -0.15 29.93
C LEU A 599 1.68 0.07 31.26
N GLU A 600 2.62 -0.80 31.64
CA GLU A 600 3.47 -0.61 32.83
C GLU A 600 4.19 0.75 32.75
N LYS A 601 4.76 1.08 31.58
CA LYS A 601 5.43 2.36 31.36
C LYS A 601 4.47 3.56 31.38
N ALA A 602 3.20 3.34 31.08
CA ALA A 602 2.16 4.37 31.20
C ALA A 602 1.72 4.61 32.66
N GLY A 603 2.20 3.82 33.62
CA GLY A 603 1.86 3.91 35.04
C GLY A 603 0.60 3.15 35.43
N VAL A 604 0.18 2.16 34.64
CA VAL A 604 -0.96 1.28 34.96
C VAL A 604 -0.51 0.19 35.93
N GLU A 605 -1.36 -0.17 36.90
CA GLU A 605 -1.03 -1.16 37.92
C GLU A 605 -0.96 -2.59 37.36
N SER A 606 -0.05 -3.40 37.89
CA SER A 606 0.25 -4.74 37.33
C SER A 606 -0.96 -5.70 37.37
N SER A 607 -1.85 -5.53 38.34
CA SER A 607 -3.11 -6.29 38.45
C SER A 607 -4.12 -5.91 37.36
N GLU A 608 -4.26 -4.62 37.07
CA GLU A 608 -5.15 -4.09 36.03
C GLU A 608 -4.63 -4.46 34.64
N ILE A 609 -3.31 -4.36 34.41
CA ILE A 609 -2.66 -4.80 33.18
C ILE A 609 -2.96 -6.27 32.89
N LYS A 610 -2.81 -7.14 33.90
CA LYS A 610 -3.09 -8.58 33.73
C LYS A 610 -4.54 -8.81 33.35
N ALA A 611 -5.48 -8.21 34.07
CA ALA A 611 -6.91 -8.38 33.81
C ALA A 611 -7.32 -7.86 32.41
N PHE A 612 -6.76 -6.73 31.98
CA PHE A 612 -6.96 -6.20 30.62
C PHE A 612 -6.38 -7.12 29.55
N VAL A 613 -5.17 -7.65 29.77
CA VAL A 613 -4.51 -8.56 28.83
C VAL A 613 -5.25 -9.90 28.69
N ASP A 614 -5.71 -10.48 29.80
CA ASP A 614 -6.46 -11.74 29.80
C ASP A 614 -7.79 -11.57 29.00
N ASP A 615 -8.54 -10.48 29.24
CA ASP A 615 -9.75 -10.15 28.46
C ASP A 615 -9.44 -9.85 26.98
N LEU A 616 -8.34 -9.16 26.68
CA LEU A 616 -7.93 -8.82 25.31
C LEU A 616 -7.59 -10.10 24.51
N LEU A 617 -6.90 -11.04 25.13
CA LEU A 617 -6.57 -12.33 24.53
C LEU A 617 -7.83 -13.14 24.21
N GLU A 618 -8.90 -13.04 25.01
CA GLU A 618 -10.19 -13.64 24.67
C GLU A 618 -10.88 -12.88 23.52
N ALA A 619 -10.92 -11.54 23.58
CA ALA A 619 -11.55 -10.70 22.56
C ALA A 619 -10.96 -10.91 21.15
N ARG A 620 -9.65 -11.21 21.04
CA ARG A 620 -9.00 -11.55 19.76
C ARG A 620 -9.63 -12.75 19.05
N LYS A 621 -10.24 -13.70 19.78
CA LYS A 621 -10.89 -14.89 19.18
C LYS A 621 -12.17 -14.59 18.40
N SER A 622 -12.71 -13.37 18.53
CA SER A 622 -13.99 -12.98 17.91
C SER A 622 -14.00 -13.03 16.37
N SER A 623 -12.84 -12.96 15.69
CA SER A 623 -12.76 -13.10 14.24
C SER A 623 -11.36 -13.52 13.75
N THR A 624 -11.24 -13.81 12.45
CA THR A 624 -9.94 -14.07 11.81
C THR A 624 -8.99 -12.86 11.80
N CYS A 625 -9.48 -11.65 12.07
CA CYS A 625 -8.70 -10.41 12.12
C CYS A 625 -8.63 -9.78 13.53
N GLY A 626 -8.98 -10.53 14.57
CA GLY A 626 -8.97 -10.09 15.97
C GLY A 626 -10.27 -9.41 16.41
N ALA A 627 -10.19 -8.62 17.48
CA ALA A 627 -11.33 -7.90 18.05
C ALA A 627 -11.75 -6.69 17.19
N PRO A 628 -13.05 -6.39 17.07
CA PRO A 628 -13.53 -5.14 16.47
C PRO A 628 -13.26 -3.93 17.37
N HIS A 629 -13.21 -2.74 16.77
CA HIS A 629 -12.98 -1.46 17.48
C HIS A 629 -13.91 -1.26 18.68
N SER A 630 -15.20 -1.58 18.55
CA SER A 630 -16.19 -1.46 19.64
C SER A 630 -15.81 -2.29 20.86
N LEU A 631 -15.42 -3.55 20.67
CA LEU A 631 -15.02 -4.44 21.76
C LEU A 631 -13.71 -3.98 22.42
N ILE A 632 -12.74 -3.49 21.64
CA ILE A 632 -11.52 -2.88 22.22
C ILE A 632 -11.86 -1.63 23.05
N LEU A 633 -12.78 -0.78 22.57
CA LEU A 633 -13.25 0.40 23.31
C LEU A 633 -13.98 0.02 24.62
N GLU A 634 -14.80 -1.02 24.59
CA GLU A 634 -15.46 -1.57 25.77
C GLU A 634 -14.44 -2.11 26.79
N LEU A 635 -13.41 -2.84 26.35
CA LEU A 635 -12.34 -3.32 27.23
C LEU A 635 -11.53 -2.16 27.86
N VAL A 636 -11.14 -1.16 27.06
CA VAL A 636 -10.41 0.02 27.55
C VAL A 636 -11.21 0.75 28.64
N LYS A 637 -12.54 0.87 28.47
CA LYS A 637 -13.45 1.44 29.49
C LYS A 637 -13.65 0.52 30.71
N LYS A 638 -13.86 -0.79 30.50
CA LYS A 638 -14.03 -1.80 31.56
C LYS A 638 -12.87 -1.76 32.57
N HIS A 639 -11.65 -1.60 32.05
CA HIS A 639 -10.42 -1.54 32.85
C HIS A 639 -9.96 -0.11 33.19
N LYS A 640 -10.81 0.91 32.97
CA LYS A 640 -10.54 2.34 33.28
C LYS A 640 -9.28 2.92 32.63
N LEU A 641 -8.80 2.28 31.56
CA LEU A 641 -7.62 2.68 30.81
C LEU A 641 -7.90 3.84 29.86
N ASP A 642 -9.16 4.22 29.68
CA ASP A 642 -9.62 5.35 28.85
C ASP A 642 -9.09 6.72 29.32
N ASN A 643 -8.62 6.84 30.57
CA ASN A 643 -7.93 8.03 31.05
C ASN A 643 -6.47 8.12 30.59
N VAL A 644 -5.84 6.99 30.24
CA VAL A 644 -4.42 6.87 29.89
C VAL A 644 -4.22 6.60 28.39
N LEU A 645 -5.16 5.88 27.78
CA LEU A 645 -5.12 5.43 26.40
C LEU A 645 -6.12 6.16 25.51
N GLU A 646 -5.77 6.28 24.25
CA GLU A 646 -6.70 6.55 23.16
C GLU A 646 -6.58 5.45 22.10
N ILE A 647 -7.69 5.15 21.42
CA ILE A 647 -7.70 4.24 20.27
C ILE A 647 -7.50 5.08 19.00
N LYS A 648 -6.54 4.67 18.19
CA LYS A 648 -6.20 5.25 16.89
C LYS A 648 -6.49 4.23 15.79
N GLY A 649 -6.99 4.72 14.65
CA GLY A 649 -7.53 3.86 13.59
C GLY A 649 -8.56 2.88 14.15
N HIS A 650 -8.47 1.60 13.77
CA HIS A 650 -9.36 0.57 14.31
C HIS A 650 -8.96 0.00 15.69
N VAL A 651 -7.67 -0.20 15.96
CA VAL A 651 -7.21 -1.01 17.12
C VAL A 651 -5.83 -0.62 17.67
N HIS A 652 -5.28 0.55 17.32
CA HIS A 652 -3.99 0.99 17.87
C HIS A 652 -4.21 1.69 19.21
N LEU A 653 -3.69 1.12 20.29
CA LEU A 653 -3.63 1.75 21.60
C LEU A 653 -2.42 2.70 21.64
N ALA A 654 -2.68 3.99 21.78
CA ALA A 654 -1.67 5.02 21.97
C ALA A 654 -1.86 5.69 23.33
N LEU A 655 -0.78 6.22 23.91
CA LEU A 655 -0.89 7.00 25.15
C LEU A 655 -1.51 8.37 24.83
N LYS A 656 -2.51 8.77 25.61
CA LYS A 656 -3.02 10.14 25.56
C LYS A 656 -1.88 11.11 25.86
N LYS A 657 -1.68 12.10 24.98
CA LYS A 657 -0.85 13.25 25.30
C LYS A 657 -1.54 14.02 26.42
N ARG A 658 -0.81 14.40 27.46
CA ARG A 658 -1.32 15.39 28.42
C ARG A 658 -1.56 16.68 27.64
N ASP A 659 -2.73 17.28 27.82
CA ASP A 659 -3.09 18.52 27.14
C ASP A 659 -2.18 19.65 27.62
N GLU A 660 -1.17 20.00 26.81
CA GLU A 660 -0.71 21.37 26.79
C GLU A 660 -1.87 22.23 26.27
N PRO A 661 -2.14 23.41 26.87
CA PRO A 661 -3.25 24.26 26.46
C PRO A 661 -3.07 24.66 25.00
N THR A 662 -3.81 23.98 24.13
CA THR A 662 -3.68 24.17 22.69
C THR A 662 -4.20 25.57 22.39
N PRO A 663 -3.40 26.47 21.79
CA PRO A 663 -3.90 27.79 21.41
C PRO A 663 -5.14 27.60 20.54
N PRO A 664 -6.21 28.39 20.73
CA PRO A 664 -7.50 28.14 20.11
C PRO A 664 -7.29 27.98 18.61
N LYS A 665 -7.52 26.76 18.09
CA LYS A 665 -7.37 26.48 16.67
C LYS A 665 -8.23 27.51 15.93
N PRO A 666 -7.66 28.28 14.96
CA PRO A 666 -8.50 29.13 14.14
C PRO A 666 -9.60 28.27 13.55
N LYS A 667 -10.85 28.76 13.55
CA LYS A 667 -12.01 28.03 13.00
C LYS A 667 -11.71 27.67 11.55
N GLN A 668 -11.14 26.49 11.31
CA GLN A 668 -11.05 25.91 9.98
C GLN A 668 -12.49 25.67 9.57
N GLN A 669 -12.98 26.50 8.64
CA GLN A 669 -14.24 26.25 7.99
C GLN A 669 -14.19 24.82 7.46
N GLN A 670 -15.15 23.99 7.86
CA GLN A 670 -15.35 22.67 7.26
C GLN A 670 -15.64 22.90 5.79
N LEU A 671 -14.61 22.78 4.94
CA LEU A 671 -14.67 23.32 3.58
C LEU A 671 -15.73 22.62 2.72
N LEU A 672 -16.17 21.40 3.11
CA LEU A 672 -16.90 20.48 2.25
C LEU A 672 -18.02 19.67 2.96
N SER A 673 -18.57 20.19 4.07
CA SER A 673 -19.69 19.56 4.82
C SER A 673 -21.04 19.49 4.08
N TRP A 674 -21.11 19.94 2.83
CA TRP A 674 -22.37 20.11 2.07
C TRP A 674 -22.61 19.04 0.99
N LEU A 675 -21.75 18.01 0.87
CA LEU A 675 -21.97 16.92 -0.08
C LEU A 675 -23.25 16.10 0.19
N GLY A 676 -23.75 16.13 1.43
CA GLY A 676 -24.96 15.44 1.87
C GLY A 676 -24.78 13.93 2.02
N SER A 677 -25.54 13.31 2.93
CA SER A 677 -25.54 11.86 3.17
C SER A 677 -26.13 11.04 2.01
N GLU A 678 -26.79 11.68 1.04
CA GLU A 678 -27.57 11.02 -0.01
C GLU A 678 -26.83 10.81 -1.34
N ARG A 679 -25.51 11.10 -1.42
CA ARG A 679 -24.71 10.84 -2.63
C ARG A 679 -23.51 9.97 -2.35
N THR A 680 -23.74 8.66 -2.44
CA THR A 680 -22.69 7.69 -2.75
C THR A 680 -22.06 8.04 -4.10
N THR A 681 -20.90 8.68 -4.09
CA THR A 681 -20.03 8.65 -5.27
C THR A 681 -19.57 7.21 -5.44
N THR A 682 -19.94 6.55 -6.54
CA THR A 682 -19.23 5.34 -6.97
C THR A 682 -17.75 5.66 -7.00
N ASP A 683 -16.93 4.79 -6.38
CA ASP A 683 -15.51 5.06 -6.09
C ASP A 683 -14.85 5.79 -7.24
N ALA A 684 -14.37 7.00 -6.94
CA ALA A 684 -13.77 7.85 -7.95
C ALA A 684 -12.66 7.06 -8.63
N THR A 685 -12.92 6.65 -9.87
CA THR A 685 -11.95 6.04 -10.77
C THR A 685 -11.01 7.15 -11.23
N VAL A 686 -10.28 7.70 -10.26
CA VAL A 686 -9.19 8.64 -10.48
C VAL A 686 -8.12 7.85 -11.22
N PHE A 687 -8.24 7.92 -12.54
CA PHE A 687 -7.29 7.41 -13.51
C PHE A 687 -6.02 8.28 -13.43
N VAL A 688 -5.33 8.21 -12.29
CA VAL A 688 -3.93 8.60 -12.20
C VAL A 688 -3.21 7.59 -13.08
N SER A 689 -2.96 7.97 -14.34
CA SER A 689 -2.19 7.16 -15.27
C SER A 689 -0.83 6.87 -14.65
N SER A 690 -0.66 5.65 -14.15
CA SER A 690 0.64 5.09 -13.76
C SER A 690 1.43 4.57 -14.97
N VAL A 691 0.86 4.73 -16.17
CA VAL A 691 1.52 4.50 -17.44
C VAL A 691 2.09 5.85 -17.89
N GLU A 692 3.41 6.00 -17.84
CA GLU A 692 4.09 6.78 -18.89
C GLU A 692 3.73 6.07 -20.18
N GLY A 693 2.77 6.61 -20.94
CA GLY A 693 2.37 6.03 -22.21
C GLY A 693 3.62 5.83 -23.05
N GLU A 694 3.89 4.58 -23.45
CA GLU A 694 4.95 4.29 -24.41
C GLU A 694 4.75 5.26 -25.58
N LYS A 695 5.81 6.00 -25.93
CA LYS A 695 5.78 6.87 -27.09
C LYS A 695 5.72 5.98 -28.33
N ILE A 696 4.50 5.57 -28.71
CA ILE A 696 4.23 4.97 -30.00
C ILE A 696 4.85 5.93 -31.04
N PRO A 697 5.84 5.47 -31.84
CA PRO A 697 6.46 6.32 -32.84
C PRO A 697 5.39 6.90 -33.76
N LYS A 698 5.53 8.17 -34.11
CA LYS A 698 4.48 9.00 -34.72
C LYS A 698 4.26 8.72 -36.22
N MET A 699 4.30 7.44 -36.62
CA MET A 699 4.20 6.95 -38.00
C MET A 699 3.29 5.72 -38.10
N ALA A 700 2.00 5.88 -37.77
CA ALA A 700 0.89 4.97 -38.15
C ALA A 700 -0.50 5.56 -37.84
N MET A 701 -0.70 6.87 -38.00
CA MET A 701 -2.03 7.51 -37.86
C MET A 701 -2.31 8.44 -39.03
N GLU A 702 -2.56 7.85 -40.20
CA GLU A 702 -3.40 8.46 -41.23
C GLU A 702 -4.40 7.42 -41.74
N LYS A 703 -5.66 7.85 -41.87
CA LYS A 703 -6.81 7.11 -42.42
C LYS A 703 -7.30 5.89 -41.62
N GLU A 704 -8.28 6.15 -40.76
CA GLU A 704 -9.61 5.56 -40.97
C GLU A 704 -10.67 6.58 -40.50
N GLU A 705 -11.36 7.18 -41.48
CA GLU A 705 -12.44 8.14 -41.24
C GLU A 705 -13.78 7.43 -40.96
N HIS A 706 -14.73 8.22 -40.47
CA HIS A 706 -16.02 7.78 -39.91
C HIS A 706 -16.85 6.84 -40.80
N GLY A 707 -17.33 5.75 -40.20
CA GLY A 707 -18.35 4.86 -40.76
C GLY A 707 -19.52 4.66 -39.79
N VAL A 708 -20.35 5.68 -39.59
CA VAL A 708 -21.63 5.52 -38.89
C VAL A 708 -22.66 4.98 -39.88
N GLN A 709 -23.19 3.78 -39.64
CA GLN A 709 -24.41 3.31 -40.30
C GLN A 709 -25.46 2.89 -39.27
N LEU A 710 -26.52 3.70 -39.19
CA LEU A 710 -27.77 3.37 -38.54
C LEU A 710 -28.49 2.32 -39.38
N ILE A 711 -28.77 1.15 -38.81
CA ILE A 711 -29.74 0.21 -39.38
C ILE A 711 -31.12 0.63 -38.89
N VAL A 712 -31.92 1.15 -39.80
CA VAL A 712 -33.36 1.40 -39.60
C VAL A 712 -34.12 0.10 -39.87
N SER A 713 -35.05 -0.25 -38.99
CA SER A 713 -35.90 -1.43 -39.13
C SER A 713 -36.98 -1.21 -40.19
N THR A 714 -37.18 -2.19 -41.09
CA THR A 714 -38.46 -2.44 -41.77
C THR A 714 -38.50 -3.86 -42.35
N MET A 715 -39.52 -4.63 -41.91
CA MET A 715 -40.01 -5.94 -42.39
C MET A 715 -39.01 -7.10 -42.41
#